data_AF-N1QWL8-F1
#
_entry.id   AF-N1QWL8-F1
#
_cell.length_a   1.000
_cell.length_b   1.000
_cell.length_c   1.000
_cell.angle_alpha   90.00
_cell.angle_beta   90.00
_cell.angle_gamma   90.00
#
_symmetry.space_group_name_H-M   'P 1'
#
loop_
_entity.id
_entity.type
_entity.pdbx_description
1 polymer ?
#
loop_
_entity_poly.entity_id
_entity_poly.type
_entity_poly.pdbx_seq_one_letter_code
_entity_poly.pdbx_strand_id
1 'polypeptide(L)'
;MSLIRRAMLRGTDDGEEVEEEGVDVFGIGEGEDVDFVRLHMMMLRECRTLNEGLPIYAYRRKILNHIFNNQVMILIGETGSGKSTQLVQFLADSGLSGNDSIVCTQPRKIAALSLAHRVDEESKGCYADNFVSSYSSFLNGQNFSSKIIFCTDSCLLHHCMNDADLNGISYIIVDEAHERSLNTDLLLALIKKKLLDRLDLRLIIMSATADANRLAEYFYGCQTFHVKGRNFPVEIKYVPDVSVDASFNIVASSLRGPCAAASYVNDVIRQVSIIHKNEEEGAILAFLTSQLEVEWACENFTDASAVVLPMHGKLSPVEQSRVFESYSGMRKIIFCTNIAETSLTIKEVKYVVDSGLVKDSRFVPSSGLNVLKVNWISQSSANQRAGRAGRTGVGKCYRLYSEADFSMMELHQEPEIQKVHLGTAVLRILALGVKDAQNFEFVDAPNPEAINMAVKNLEQLGAVKCNCNCYELTDTGRHLVKLGIEPRLGKIMLDCFGFGLRKEGVVLAAVMANSSSIFCRVGTDEEKHKADLQKVRLCHQDGDLFTLLAVYKKWEDGHENRNMWCWQNSINAKTMRRCQETISELENCLKHELKIIIPSYWCWNPEAPSNLAMFLGHERFGYQVISTDQIVNLHPSCSLLNYGTKPDWVVFSEILSVPNQYLVCVTAVDHDALYAIHPMSSIQQLEIHKLQIKVISGLGNNLLGKFVGKSGQNQQKIISRLKEDCKDDRLTVEVNFNNNEVVLFATAQHMEKVFCIVNNALECEGKLMRNECLERSLFPERSGSSPIALFGSGAEVKHLELGKRYLTVEVLHQNASDINDKELISLVDSLVSGIANFHKSSGNFRLGSDETKWGKITFLKPENAEDAVSKLNGVEFHGSSLRIVPVCSPDNQGLRFPSVRAKLCWPRKESRGLALVTCASGEAQSVVDDCFALGIDGRYISCRVSTKEENCVFVERIPLHVSERELYDAFRSTTTRRILNIRLLRVKEATIASPSVSVCEEVLIREISPFMPNKSFPGKSFLVEVFPPEENDSMMRATLTFDGNLHREAARALDHLEGSILPCCQPWQIIQCKHVFHSTMSCSVRAYNVISQEVTSLLESFRSQKGVPAFLIR
;
A
#
# COMPACT_ATOMS: atom_id res chain seq x y z
N MET A 1 -15.12 -71.13 37.68
CA MET A 1 -13.92 -71.31 36.82
C MET A 1 -14.29 -71.70 35.40
N SER A 2 -14.81 -72.91 35.12
CA SER A 2 -15.24 -73.26 33.75
C SER A 2 -16.35 -72.34 33.22
N LEU A 3 -17.23 -71.82 34.09
CA LEU A 3 -18.30 -70.87 33.75
C LEU A 3 -17.80 -69.47 33.35
N ILE A 4 -16.79 -68.92 34.03
CA ILE A 4 -16.20 -67.61 33.69
C ILE A 4 -15.37 -67.74 32.41
N ARG A 5 -14.62 -68.85 32.28
CA ARG A 5 -13.89 -69.19 31.06
C ARG A 5 -14.84 -69.40 29.87
N ARG A 6 -15.97 -70.11 30.07
CA ARG A 6 -17.04 -70.25 29.06
C ARG A 6 -17.69 -68.91 28.70
N ALA A 7 -17.91 -68.02 29.66
CA ALA A 7 -18.53 -66.72 29.42
C ALA A 7 -17.60 -65.75 28.66
N MET A 8 -16.28 -65.85 28.87
CA MET A 8 -15.29 -65.07 28.11
C MET A 8 -15.00 -65.64 26.72
N LEU A 9 -15.08 -66.96 26.54
CA LEU A 9 -14.88 -67.63 25.25
C LEU A 9 -16.16 -67.62 24.38
N ARG A 10 -17.35 -67.80 24.98
CA ARG A 10 -18.66 -67.69 24.32
C ARG A 10 -19.37 -66.42 24.77
N GLY A 11 -19.17 -65.33 24.03
CA GLY A 11 -20.04 -64.16 24.13
C GLY A 11 -21.46 -64.54 23.72
N THR A 12 -22.42 -64.23 24.58
CA THR A 12 -23.87 -64.47 24.48
C THR A 12 -24.43 -64.08 23.11
N ASP A 13 -24.93 -65.07 22.35
CA ASP A 13 -25.94 -64.85 21.33
C ASP A 13 -27.04 -65.90 21.56
N ASP A 14 -28.27 -65.41 21.72
CA ASP A 14 -29.47 -66.22 21.86
C ASP A 14 -29.86 -66.74 20.47
N GLY A 15 -29.83 -68.07 20.31
CA GLY A 15 -30.68 -68.80 19.37
C GLY A 15 -30.35 -68.70 17.88
N GLU A 16 -29.33 -69.41 17.43
CA GLU A 16 -29.38 -70.30 16.24
C GLU A 16 -28.07 -71.10 16.18
N GLU A 17 -28.19 -72.44 16.20
CA GLU A 17 -27.05 -73.35 16.11
C GLU A 17 -26.50 -73.36 14.67
N VAL A 18 -25.45 -72.58 14.44
CA VAL A 18 -24.48 -72.86 13.37
C VAL A 18 -23.10 -72.84 14.01
N GLU A 19 -22.46 -74.00 14.05
CA GLU A 19 -21.04 -74.15 14.40
C GLU A 19 -20.19 -73.49 13.31
N GLU A 20 -20.01 -72.17 13.36
CA GLU A 20 -18.87 -71.52 12.70
C GLU A 20 -17.70 -71.49 13.69
N GLU A 21 -16.58 -72.10 13.31
CA GLU A 21 -15.26 -71.92 13.95
C GLU A 21 -14.88 -70.42 13.91
N GLY A 22 -15.38 -69.64 14.87
CA GLY A 22 -15.11 -68.22 14.99
C GLY A 22 -13.81 -67.92 15.71
N VAL A 23 -13.18 -66.79 15.40
CA VAL A 23 -11.98 -66.31 16.08
C VAL A 23 -12.29 -65.98 17.55
N ASP A 24 -11.46 -66.47 18.46
CA ASP A 24 -11.58 -66.18 19.88
C ASP A 24 -11.41 -64.68 20.17
N VAL A 25 -12.31 -64.15 21.01
CA VAL A 25 -12.34 -62.72 21.37
C VAL A 25 -11.21 -62.35 22.34
N PHE A 26 -10.79 -63.32 23.15
CA PHE A 26 -9.68 -63.24 24.10
C PHE A 26 -8.82 -64.50 23.96
N GLY A 27 -7.58 -64.35 23.49
CA GLY A 27 -6.62 -65.43 23.24
C GLY A 27 -6.01 -65.99 24.54
N ILE A 28 -6.84 -66.46 25.47
CA ILE A 28 -6.38 -67.07 26.73
C ILE A 28 -6.05 -68.54 26.45
N GLY A 29 -4.76 -68.84 26.29
CA GLY A 29 -4.26 -70.18 25.96
C GLY A 29 -4.75 -71.29 26.92
N GLU A 30 -4.97 -72.47 26.36
CA GLU A 30 -5.28 -73.69 27.11
C GLU A 30 -3.99 -74.26 27.75
N GLY A 31 -3.40 -73.60 28.76
CA GLY A 31 -2.25 -74.22 29.44
C GLY A 31 -1.43 -73.45 30.48
N GLU A 32 -1.57 -72.13 30.65
CA GLU A 32 -0.67 -71.36 31.55
C GLU A 32 -1.37 -70.86 32.83
N ASP A 33 -0.57 -70.65 33.89
CA ASP A 33 -0.96 -70.02 35.16
C ASP A 33 -1.70 -68.70 34.88
N VAL A 34 -3.00 -68.66 35.20
CA VAL A 34 -3.86 -67.52 34.90
C VAL A 34 -3.51 -66.37 35.84
N ASP A 35 -2.95 -65.28 35.30
CA ASP A 35 -2.75 -64.03 36.03
C ASP A 35 -4.10 -63.37 36.35
N PHE A 36 -4.60 -63.62 37.56
CA PHE A 36 -5.88 -63.10 38.04
C PHE A 36 -5.92 -61.58 38.17
N VAL A 37 -4.79 -60.92 38.38
CA VAL A 37 -4.73 -59.44 38.46
C VAL A 37 -4.97 -58.87 37.08
N ARG A 38 -4.28 -59.41 36.07
CA ARG A 38 -4.48 -59.06 34.67
C ARG A 38 -5.91 -59.33 34.20
N LEU A 39 -6.46 -60.50 34.53
CA LEU A 39 -7.83 -60.87 34.16
C LEU A 39 -8.86 -59.93 34.80
N HIS A 40 -8.67 -59.53 36.06
CA HIS A 40 -9.52 -58.57 36.75
C HIS A 40 -9.48 -57.18 36.08
N MET A 41 -8.29 -56.72 35.70
CA MET A 41 -8.13 -55.44 34.98
C MET A 41 -8.78 -55.48 33.59
N MET A 42 -8.65 -56.58 32.86
CA MET A 42 -9.34 -56.78 31.59
C MET A 42 -10.87 -56.72 31.77
N MET A 43 -11.43 -57.37 32.79
CA MET A 43 -12.86 -57.29 33.10
C MET A 43 -13.31 -55.85 33.42
N LEU A 44 -12.54 -55.11 34.22
CA LEU A 44 -12.86 -53.72 34.53
C LEU A 44 -12.84 -52.84 33.27
N ARG A 45 -11.88 -53.06 32.37
CA ARG A 45 -11.86 -52.39 31.07
C ARG A 45 -13.09 -52.71 30.25
N GLU A 46 -13.46 -53.99 30.09
CA GLU A 46 -14.66 -54.38 29.33
C GLU A 46 -15.95 -53.77 29.91
N CYS A 47 -16.09 -53.71 31.24
CA CYS A 47 -17.20 -53.01 31.89
C CYS A 47 -17.22 -51.51 31.55
N ARG A 48 -16.07 -50.83 31.51
CA ARG A 48 -15.98 -49.42 31.09
C ARG A 48 -16.37 -49.25 29.62
N THR A 49 -15.84 -50.10 28.74
CA THR A 49 -16.14 -50.05 27.30
C THR A 49 -17.62 -50.28 27.02
N LEU A 50 -18.26 -51.21 27.74
CA LEU A 50 -19.71 -51.44 27.65
C LEU A 50 -20.52 -50.22 28.12
N ASN A 51 -20.08 -49.54 29.19
CA ASN A 51 -20.73 -48.31 29.67
C ASN A 51 -20.59 -47.15 28.69
N GLU A 52 -19.44 -47.00 28.04
CA GLU A 52 -19.24 -46.01 26.96
C GLU A 52 -20.06 -46.37 25.71
N GLY A 53 -20.20 -47.68 25.46
CA GLY A 53 -21.03 -48.26 24.40
C GLY A 53 -20.52 -48.02 22.98
N LEU A 54 -19.24 -47.77 22.75
CA LEU A 54 -18.74 -47.38 21.41
C LEU A 54 -19.28 -48.28 20.27
N PRO A 55 -19.79 -47.72 19.15
CA PRO A 55 -20.45 -48.47 18.08
C PRO A 55 -19.66 -49.68 17.56
N ILE A 56 -18.34 -49.54 17.44
CA ILE A 56 -17.46 -50.61 16.93
C ILE A 56 -17.49 -51.86 17.80
N TYR A 57 -17.78 -51.73 19.10
CA TYR A 57 -17.78 -52.84 20.04
C TYR A 57 -18.80 -53.91 19.67
N ALA A 58 -19.99 -53.51 19.20
CA ALA A 58 -21.04 -54.42 18.74
C ALA A 58 -20.61 -55.28 17.52
N TYR A 59 -19.58 -54.85 16.80
CA TYR A 59 -19.06 -55.54 15.63
C TYR A 59 -17.74 -56.28 15.90
N ARG A 60 -17.22 -56.31 17.15
CA ARG A 60 -15.89 -56.85 17.50
C ARG A 60 -15.61 -58.22 16.86
N ARG A 61 -16.48 -59.21 17.09
CA ARG A 61 -16.30 -60.58 16.55
C ARG A 61 -16.36 -60.61 15.01
N LYS A 62 -17.31 -59.90 14.41
CA LYS A 62 -17.44 -59.82 12.94
C LYS A 62 -16.21 -59.18 12.29
N ILE A 63 -15.65 -58.13 12.92
CA ILE A 63 -14.41 -57.48 12.47
C ILE A 63 -13.24 -58.45 12.57
N LEU A 64 -13.04 -59.14 13.70
CA LEU A 64 -11.95 -60.10 13.88
C LEU A 64 -12.03 -61.26 12.87
N ASN A 65 -13.21 -61.85 12.67
CA ASN A 65 -13.40 -62.91 11.66
C ASN A 65 -13.08 -62.41 10.25
N HIS A 66 -13.48 -61.17 9.91
CA HIS A 66 -13.21 -60.61 8.59
C HIS A 66 -11.71 -60.33 8.38
N ILE A 67 -11.00 -59.83 9.40
CA ILE A 67 -9.53 -59.63 9.37
C ILE A 67 -8.79 -60.97 9.26
N PHE A 68 -9.28 -62.02 9.90
CA PHE A 68 -8.68 -63.34 9.83
C PHE A 68 -8.75 -63.91 8.40
N ASN A 69 -9.92 -63.78 7.77
CA ASN A 69 -10.22 -64.34 6.45
C ASN A 69 -9.67 -63.51 5.28
N ASN A 70 -9.41 -62.22 5.46
CA ASN A 70 -9.00 -61.32 4.38
C ASN A 70 -7.64 -60.68 4.69
N GLN A 71 -6.77 -60.63 3.68
CA GLN A 71 -5.46 -59.98 3.84
C GLN A 71 -5.59 -58.45 3.97
N VAL A 72 -6.57 -57.86 3.28
CA VAL A 72 -6.85 -56.42 3.29
C VAL A 72 -8.31 -56.18 3.68
N MET A 73 -8.53 -55.25 4.61
CA MET A 73 -9.86 -54.77 5.01
C MET A 73 -9.91 -53.24 4.92
N ILE A 74 -11.00 -52.71 4.38
CA ILE A 74 -11.32 -51.28 4.52
C ILE A 74 -12.44 -51.10 5.53
N LEU A 75 -12.14 -50.49 6.67
CA LEU A 75 -13.07 -50.26 7.77
C LEU A 75 -13.61 -48.83 7.73
N ILE A 76 -14.89 -48.69 7.45
CA ILE A 76 -15.58 -47.40 7.31
C ILE A 76 -16.43 -47.17 8.54
N GLY A 77 -16.26 -46.02 9.17
CA GLY A 77 -17.13 -45.59 10.25
C GLY A 77 -16.85 -44.15 10.65
N GLU A 78 -17.86 -43.44 11.13
CA GLU A 78 -17.75 -42.03 11.49
C GLU A 78 -16.71 -41.82 12.61
N THR A 79 -16.17 -40.61 12.74
CA THR A 79 -15.31 -40.26 13.88
C THR A 79 -16.08 -40.43 15.20
N GLY A 80 -15.44 -41.01 16.22
CA GLY A 80 -16.08 -41.28 17.51
C GLY A 80 -16.75 -42.65 17.60
N SER A 81 -16.73 -43.46 16.53
CA SER A 81 -17.23 -44.84 16.58
C SER A 81 -16.32 -45.81 17.34
N GLY A 82 -15.08 -45.40 17.66
CA GLY A 82 -14.09 -46.20 18.39
C GLY A 82 -13.05 -46.92 17.53
N LYS A 83 -12.99 -46.67 16.20
CA LYS A 83 -12.04 -47.32 15.27
C LYS A 83 -10.61 -47.36 15.77
N SER A 84 -10.02 -46.19 16.02
CA SER A 84 -8.60 -46.02 16.32
C SER A 84 -8.20 -46.52 17.70
N THR A 85 -9.11 -46.48 18.68
CA THR A 85 -8.83 -46.87 20.07
C THR A 85 -9.12 -48.35 20.31
N GLN A 86 -10.25 -48.86 19.81
CA GLN A 86 -10.72 -50.21 20.15
C GLN A 86 -10.15 -51.29 19.21
N LEU A 87 -9.92 -50.99 17.93
CA LEU A 87 -9.49 -52.02 16.96
C LEU A 87 -8.12 -52.62 17.31
N VAL A 88 -7.15 -51.78 17.69
CA VAL A 88 -5.82 -52.25 18.12
C VAL A 88 -5.90 -53.14 19.35
N GLN A 89 -6.82 -52.84 20.28
CA GLN A 89 -7.05 -53.64 21.48
C GLN A 89 -7.74 -54.95 21.13
N PHE A 90 -8.70 -54.96 20.21
CA PHE A 90 -9.36 -56.19 19.74
C PHE A 90 -8.34 -57.15 19.13
N LEU A 91 -7.42 -56.64 18.30
CA LEU A 91 -6.35 -57.44 17.70
C LEU A 91 -5.35 -57.95 18.73
N ALA A 92 -4.94 -57.11 19.68
CA ALA A 92 -4.03 -57.52 20.75
C ALA A 92 -4.64 -58.57 21.68
N ASP A 93 -5.92 -58.42 22.02
CA ASP A 93 -6.64 -59.34 22.92
C ASP A 93 -6.93 -60.69 22.28
N SER A 94 -7.23 -60.71 20.97
CA SER A 94 -7.57 -61.95 20.25
C SER A 94 -6.40 -62.95 20.16
N GLY A 95 -5.16 -62.50 20.37
CA GLY A 95 -3.96 -63.31 20.18
C GLY A 95 -3.59 -63.56 18.73
N LEU A 96 -4.36 -63.06 17.75
CA LEU A 96 -4.11 -63.24 16.31
C LEU A 96 -2.72 -62.74 15.86
N SER A 97 -2.20 -61.72 16.54
CA SER A 97 -0.89 -61.14 16.25
C SER A 97 0.30 -61.91 16.85
N GLY A 98 0.08 -63.01 17.58
CA GLY A 98 1.16 -63.81 18.16
C GLY A 98 2.13 -62.98 19.02
N ASN A 99 3.41 -62.94 18.64
CA ASN A 99 4.43 -62.06 19.24
C ASN A 99 4.75 -60.81 18.40
N ASP A 100 4.17 -60.68 17.21
CA ASP A 100 4.47 -59.61 16.26
C ASP A 100 3.69 -58.32 16.56
N SER A 101 4.22 -57.19 16.13
CA SER A 101 3.71 -55.87 16.43
C SER A 101 2.51 -55.48 15.56
N ILE A 102 1.59 -54.72 16.15
CA ILE A 102 0.46 -54.06 15.49
C ILE A 102 0.80 -52.58 15.36
N VAL A 103 0.97 -52.11 14.13
CA VAL A 103 1.33 -50.72 13.83
C VAL A 103 0.12 -49.96 13.32
N CYS A 104 -0.30 -48.92 14.04
CA CYS A 104 -1.36 -48.01 13.64
C CYS A 104 -0.76 -46.66 13.24
N THR A 105 -0.96 -46.25 12.00
CA THR A 105 -0.49 -44.96 11.49
C THR A 105 -1.55 -43.88 11.59
N GLN A 106 -1.09 -42.66 11.79
CA GLN A 106 -1.90 -41.44 11.78
C GLN A 106 -1.23 -40.38 10.92
N PRO A 107 -1.98 -39.58 10.14
CA PRO A 107 -1.39 -38.47 9.39
C PRO A 107 -0.81 -37.38 10.32
N ARG A 108 -1.31 -37.26 11.56
CA ARG A 108 -0.96 -36.18 12.50
C ARG A 108 -0.18 -36.68 13.72
N LYS A 109 0.98 -36.05 14.02
CA LYS A 109 1.81 -36.34 15.21
C LYS A 109 1.02 -36.32 16.54
N ILE A 110 0.16 -35.32 16.73
CA ILE A 110 -0.65 -35.18 17.96
C ILE A 110 -1.67 -36.31 18.08
N ALA A 111 -2.28 -36.75 16.98
CA ALA A 111 -3.23 -37.86 16.99
C ALA A 111 -2.55 -39.15 17.44
N ALA A 112 -1.40 -39.50 16.85
CA ALA A 112 -0.63 -40.69 17.23
C ALA A 112 -0.26 -40.69 18.73
N LEU A 113 0.27 -39.58 19.25
CA LEU A 113 0.62 -39.43 20.66
C LEU A 113 -0.61 -39.56 21.58
N SER A 114 -1.69 -38.84 21.25
CA SER A 114 -2.91 -38.83 22.07
C SER A 114 -3.61 -40.18 22.08
N LEU A 115 -3.61 -40.91 20.96
CA LEU A 115 -4.19 -42.25 20.87
C LEU A 115 -3.37 -43.27 21.64
N ALA A 116 -2.03 -43.22 21.55
CA ALA A 116 -1.19 -44.10 22.35
C ALA A 116 -1.43 -43.90 23.84
N HIS A 117 -1.43 -42.64 24.30
CA HIS A 117 -1.74 -42.32 25.70
C HIS A 117 -3.13 -42.79 26.11
N ARG A 118 -4.14 -42.55 25.26
CA ARG A 118 -5.51 -42.97 25.53
C ARG A 118 -5.65 -44.49 25.62
N VAL A 119 -5.03 -45.23 24.72
CA VAL A 119 -5.07 -46.70 24.73
C VAL A 119 -4.29 -47.26 25.91
N ASP A 120 -3.15 -46.66 26.28
CA ASP A 120 -2.40 -47.02 27.49
C ASP A 120 -3.24 -46.78 28.76
N GLU A 121 -3.94 -45.64 28.86
CA GLU A 121 -4.87 -45.36 29.96
C GLU A 121 -6.05 -46.34 30.02
N GLU A 122 -6.68 -46.66 28.88
CA GLU A 122 -7.80 -47.60 28.79
C GLU A 122 -7.38 -49.02 29.18
N SER A 123 -6.18 -49.44 28.76
CA SER A 123 -5.63 -50.78 28.95
C SER A 123 -4.73 -50.93 30.18
N LYS A 124 -4.67 -49.91 31.05
CA LYS A 124 -3.84 -49.92 32.26
C LYS A 124 -4.07 -51.18 33.11
N GLY A 125 -3.02 -51.95 33.33
CA GLY A 125 -3.04 -53.22 34.08
C GLY A 125 -3.53 -54.44 33.30
N CYS A 126 -3.93 -54.28 32.03
CA CYS A 126 -4.32 -55.38 31.13
C CYS A 126 -3.12 -55.96 30.36
N TYR A 127 -2.07 -55.16 30.18
CA TYR A 127 -0.85 -55.52 29.46
C TYR A 127 0.40 -55.26 30.31
N ALA A 128 1.54 -55.81 29.89
CA ALA A 128 2.84 -55.52 30.52
C ALA A 128 3.26 -54.05 30.30
N ASP A 129 4.21 -53.55 31.08
CA ASP A 129 4.76 -52.21 30.90
C ASP A 129 5.36 -52.05 29.49
N ASN A 130 5.21 -50.86 28.89
CA ASN A 130 5.65 -50.51 27.53
C ASN A 130 5.00 -51.32 26.38
N PHE A 131 3.83 -51.93 26.63
CA PHE A 131 3.10 -52.66 25.60
C PHE A 131 2.56 -51.76 24.49
N VAL A 132 2.19 -50.52 24.84
CA VAL A 132 1.76 -49.47 23.91
C VAL A 132 2.88 -48.43 23.81
N SER A 133 3.27 -48.08 22.58
CA SER A 133 4.29 -47.06 22.33
C SER A 133 3.83 -46.09 21.25
N SER A 134 4.49 -44.93 21.18
CA SER A 134 4.28 -43.99 20.09
C SER A 134 5.59 -43.46 19.50
N TYR A 135 5.63 -43.35 18.18
CA TYR A 135 6.77 -42.81 17.43
C TYR A 135 6.31 -41.73 16.47
N SER A 136 6.73 -40.49 16.71
CA SER A 136 6.37 -39.35 15.86
C SER A 136 7.38 -39.09 14.73
N SER A 137 8.62 -39.55 14.91
CA SER A 137 9.75 -39.42 13.98
C SER A 137 10.64 -40.67 14.09
N PHE A 138 11.15 -41.16 12.97
CA PHE A 138 12.02 -42.34 12.92
C PHE A 138 13.42 -41.97 13.46
N LEU A 139 13.92 -42.76 14.42
CA LEU A 139 15.30 -42.67 14.90
C LEU A 139 15.97 -44.02 14.69
N ASN A 140 17.18 -44.01 14.13
CA ASN A 140 17.95 -45.22 13.87
C ASN A 140 18.21 -45.99 15.18
N GLY A 141 17.70 -47.21 15.30
CA GLY A 141 17.72 -48.02 16.54
C GLY A 141 16.35 -48.23 17.20
N GLN A 142 15.28 -47.59 16.71
CA GLN A 142 13.91 -47.95 17.09
C GLN A 142 13.53 -49.28 16.42
N ASN A 143 13.77 -50.38 17.13
CA ASN A 143 13.08 -51.63 16.82
C ASN A 143 11.63 -51.46 17.27
N PHE A 144 10.67 -51.78 16.40
CA PHE A 144 9.25 -51.82 16.72
C PHE A 144 8.96 -52.99 17.70
N SER A 145 9.48 -52.88 18.92
CA SER A 145 9.54 -53.95 19.93
C SER A 145 8.29 -54.02 20.82
N SER A 146 7.47 -52.97 20.82
CA SER A 146 6.21 -52.95 21.56
C SER A 146 5.10 -53.62 20.75
N LYS A 147 4.15 -54.25 21.43
CA LYS A 147 3.08 -54.99 20.79
C LYS A 147 2.09 -54.09 20.02
N ILE A 148 1.78 -52.92 20.57
CA ILE A 148 0.94 -51.90 19.91
C ILE A 148 1.77 -50.64 19.71
N ILE A 149 1.79 -50.15 18.47
CA ILE A 149 2.61 -49.02 18.08
C ILE A 149 1.76 -48.01 17.34
N PHE A 150 1.69 -46.79 17.84
CA PHE A 150 1.11 -45.66 17.11
C PHE A 150 2.21 -44.83 16.49
N CYS A 151 2.17 -44.59 15.19
CA CYS A 151 3.17 -43.75 14.55
C CYS A 151 2.57 -42.84 13.48
N THR A 152 3.39 -41.94 12.93
CA THR A 152 2.99 -41.16 11.77
C THR A 152 3.16 -41.95 10.48
N ASP A 153 2.36 -41.63 9.46
CA ASP A 153 2.49 -42.23 8.12
C ASP A 153 3.92 -42.09 7.57
N SER A 154 4.55 -40.92 7.80
CA SER A 154 5.94 -40.68 7.40
C SER A 154 6.95 -41.53 8.16
N CYS A 155 6.70 -41.83 9.44
CA CYS A 155 7.56 -42.68 10.25
C CYS A 155 7.54 -44.12 9.74
N LEU A 156 6.35 -44.69 9.50
CA LEU A 156 6.25 -46.05 8.95
C LEU A 156 6.78 -46.12 7.52
N LEU A 157 6.48 -45.13 6.68
CA LEU A 157 7.02 -45.03 5.32
C LEU A 157 8.55 -45.08 5.33
N HIS A 158 9.21 -44.31 6.22
CA HIS A 158 10.66 -44.32 6.34
C HIS A 158 11.20 -45.68 6.83
N HIS A 159 10.51 -46.32 7.77
CA HIS A 159 10.86 -47.68 8.20
C HIS A 159 10.76 -48.68 7.04
N CYS A 160 9.66 -48.68 6.27
CA CYS A 160 9.48 -49.54 5.09
C CYS A 160 10.54 -49.31 3.99
N MET A 161 11.11 -48.10 3.92
CA MET A 161 12.18 -47.79 2.96
C MET A 161 13.55 -48.33 3.41
N ASN A 162 13.77 -48.49 4.71
CA ASN A 162 15.04 -48.98 5.28
C ASN A 162 15.03 -50.48 5.56
N ASP A 163 13.92 -51.00 6.09
CA ASP A 163 13.67 -52.43 6.32
C ASP A 163 12.72 -52.94 5.24
N ALA A 164 13.29 -53.70 4.30
CA ALA A 164 12.55 -54.22 3.17
C ALA A 164 11.56 -55.34 3.56
N ASP A 165 11.76 -56.02 4.69
CA ASP A 165 11.01 -57.25 4.98
C ASP A 165 9.87 -57.03 5.99
N LEU A 166 9.88 -55.92 6.75
CA LEU A 166 8.91 -55.63 7.81
C LEU A 166 8.80 -56.80 8.81
N ASN A 167 9.95 -57.36 9.18
CA ASN A 167 10.01 -58.52 10.06
C ASN A 167 9.52 -58.14 11.48
N GLY A 168 8.71 -59.01 12.09
CA GLY A 168 8.12 -58.77 13.41
C GLY A 168 6.90 -57.83 13.40
N ILE A 169 6.34 -57.49 12.23
CA ILE A 169 5.06 -56.79 12.10
C ILE A 169 4.08 -57.72 11.39
N SER A 170 2.90 -57.93 12.00
CA SER A 170 1.83 -58.76 11.41
C SER A 170 0.60 -57.96 10.99
N TYR A 171 0.36 -56.81 11.61
CA TYR A 171 -0.77 -55.92 11.30
C TYR A 171 -0.30 -54.50 11.06
N ILE A 172 -0.70 -53.92 9.92
CA ILE A 172 -0.59 -52.49 9.66
C ILE A 172 -2.00 -51.92 9.55
N ILE A 173 -2.27 -50.87 10.31
CA ILE A 173 -3.51 -50.13 10.32
C ILE A 173 -3.20 -48.72 9.82
N VAL A 174 -3.77 -48.31 8.69
CA VAL A 174 -3.66 -46.95 8.17
C VAL A 174 -4.94 -46.21 8.53
N ASP A 175 -4.88 -45.33 9.53
CA ASP A 175 -6.05 -44.59 10.00
C ASP A 175 -6.20 -43.24 9.31
N GLU A 176 -7.42 -42.69 9.36
CA GLU A 176 -7.80 -41.42 8.75
C GLU A 176 -7.40 -41.34 7.26
N ALA A 177 -7.45 -42.47 6.54
CA ALA A 177 -7.01 -42.58 5.15
C ALA A 177 -7.78 -41.67 4.17
N HIS A 178 -8.91 -41.11 4.61
CA HIS A 178 -9.67 -40.10 3.87
C HIS A 178 -8.98 -38.73 3.80
N GLU A 179 -7.98 -38.43 4.65
CA GLU A 179 -7.17 -37.22 4.51
C GLU A 179 -6.27 -37.27 3.25
N ARG A 180 -6.04 -38.47 2.70
CA ARG A 180 -5.30 -38.71 1.44
C ARG A 180 -3.99 -37.90 1.35
N SER A 181 -3.21 -37.95 2.44
CA SER A 181 -1.92 -37.26 2.50
C SER A 181 -0.90 -37.91 1.57
N LEU A 182 0.12 -37.14 1.17
CA LEU A 182 1.19 -37.64 0.30
C LEU A 182 1.90 -38.86 0.91
N ASN A 183 2.15 -38.84 2.22
CA ASN A 183 2.83 -39.96 2.90
C ASN A 183 1.93 -41.20 2.97
N THR A 184 0.63 -41.02 3.21
CA THR A 184 -0.35 -42.11 3.26
C THR A 184 -0.41 -42.84 1.92
N ASP A 185 -0.53 -42.10 0.80
CA ASP A 185 -0.64 -42.70 -0.54
C ASP A 185 0.65 -43.45 -0.93
N LEU A 186 1.84 -42.89 -0.63
CA LEU A 186 3.12 -43.57 -0.87
C LEU A 186 3.30 -44.81 0.01
N LEU A 187 2.87 -44.75 1.27
CA LEU A 187 2.88 -45.88 2.19
C LEU A 187 1.96 -47.01 1.71
N LEU A 188 0.74 -46.68 1.28
CA LEU A 188 -0.22 -47.66 0.76
C LEU A 188 0.32 -48.39 -0.48
N ALA A 189 0.95 -47.65 -1.40
CA ALA A 189 1.58 -48.24 -2.58
C ALA A 189 2.73 -49.20 -2.23
N LEU A 190 3.53 -48.85 -1.21
CA LEU A 190 4.58 -49.73 -0.71
C LEU A 190 4.04 -50.99 -0.06
N ILE A 191 3.05 -50.84 0.82
CA ILE A 191 2.43 -51.98 1.49
C ILE A 191 1.77 -52.88 0.45
N LYS A 192 1.08 -52.33 -0.57
CA LYS A 192 0.45 -53.10 -1.65
C LYS A 192 1.44 -54.05 -2.31
N LYS A 193 2.65 -53.58 -2.62
CA LYS A 193 3.72 -54.41 -3.18
C LYS A 193 4.18 -55.48 -2.17
N LYS A 194 4.31 -55.11 -0.90
CA LYS A 194 4.76 -56.01 0.18
C LYS A 194 3.77 -57.09 0.56
N LEU A 195 2.47 -56.84 0.41
CA LEU A 195 1.42 -57.85 0.65
C LEU A 195 1.55 -59.05 -0.30
N LEU A 196 2.14 -58.87 -1.49
CA LEU A 196 2.45 -59.97 -2.41
C LEU A 196 3.62 -60.84 -1.92
N ASP A 197 4.59 -60.24 -1.22
CA ASP A 197 5.76 -60.93 -0.67
C ASP A 197 5.47 -61.56 0.70
N ARG A 198 4.61 -60.94 1.51
CA ARG A 198 4.28 -61.32 2.90
C ARG A 198 2.78 -61.66 3.01
N LEU A 199 2.43 -62.92 2.77
CA LEU A 199 1.05 -63.44 2.87
C LEU A 199 0.51 -63.47 4.31
N ASP A 200 1.40 -63.41 5.31
CA ASP A 200 1.09 -63.32 6.73
C ASP A 200 0.74 -61.89 7.17
N LEU A 201 1.25 -60.87 6.47
CA LEU A 201 0.97 -59.46 6.76
C LEU A 201 -0.49 -59.13 6.43
N ARG A 202 -1.14 -58.42 7.35
CA ARG A 202 -2.53 -57.94 7.21
C ARG A 202 -2.57 -56.41 7.19
N LEU A 203 -3.34 -55.85 6.26
CA LEU A 203 -3.54 -54.41 6.11
C LEU A 203 -4.99 -54.02 6.43
N ILE A 204 -5.18 -53.05 7.32
CA ILE A 204 -6.47 -52.48 7.64
C ILE A 204 -6.45 -50.99 7.34
N ILE A 205 -7.36 -50.52 6.49
CA ILE A 205 -7.45 -49.12 6.11
C ILE A 205 -8.71 -48.53 6.74
N MET A 206 -8.55 -47.61 7.68
CA MET A 206 -9.68 -47.00 8.39
C MET A 206 -10.01 -45.64 7.77
N SER A 207 -11.29 -45.44 7.46
CA SER A 207 -11.80 -44.21 6.86
C SER A 207 -13.11 -43.75 7.51
N ALA A 208 -13.34 -42.43 7.51
CA ALA A 208 -14.59 -41.83 7.95
C ALA A 208 -15.58 -41.58 6.79
N THR A 209 -15.12 -41.69 5.54
CA THR A 209 -15.91 -41.33 4.34
C THR A 209 -16.18 -42.56 3.46
N ALA A 210 -17.17 -42.43 2.58
CA ALA A 210 -17.56 -43.47 1.63
C ALA A 210 -16.63 -43.60 0.40
N ASP A 211 -15.50 -42.86 0.35
CA ASP A 211 -14.47 -42.99 -0.72
C ASP A 211 -13.66 -44.30 -0.62
N ALA A 212 -14.15 -45.23 0.18
CA ALA A 212 -13.60 -46.58 0.31
C ALA A 212 -13.64 -47.37 -1.00
N ASN A 213 -14.49 -47.01 -1.96
CA ASN A 213 -14.59 -47.71 -3.23
C ASN A 213 -13.30 -47.59 -4.05
N ARG A 214 -12.69 -46.39 -4.11
CA ARG A 214 -11.41 -46.20 -4.82
C ARG A 214 -10.28 -47.00 -4.18
N LEU A 215 -10.22 -46.98 -2.85
CA LEU A 215 -9.25 -47.79 -2.10
C LEU A 215 -9.51 -49.29 -2.27
N ALA A 216 -10.77 -49.73 -2.31
CA ALA A 216 -11.14 -51.12 -2.51
C ALA A 216 -10.68 -51.60 -3.88
N GLU A 217 -10.98 -50.83 -4.94
CA GLU A 217 -10.53 -51.10 -6.30
C GLU A 217 -9.01 -51.14 -6.40
N TYR A 218 -8.32 -50.17 -5.78
CA TYR A 218 -6.87 -50.13 -5.72
C TYR A 218 -6.26 -51.37 -5.05
N PHE A 219 -6.90 -51.92 -4.02
CA PHE A 219 -6.49 -53.16 -3.33
C PHE A 219 -7.24 -54.40 -3.85
N TYR A 220 -7.30 -54.56 -5.17
CA TYR A 220 -7.81 -55.76 -5.87
C TYR A 220 -9.29 -56.07 -5.59
N GLY A 221 -10.11 -55.04 -5.36
CA GLY A 221 -11.54 -55.20 -5.06
C GLY A 221 -11.81 -55.74 -3.65
N CYS A 222 -10.99 -55.38 -2.66
CA CYS A 222 -11.14 -55.90 -1.29
C CYS A 222 -12.47 -55.48 -0.65
N GLN A 223 -12.96 -56.27 0.31
CA GLN A 223 -14.24 -56.02 0.94
C GLN A 223 -14.20 -54.83 1.90
N THR A 224 -15.25 -54.00 1.86
CA THR A 224 -15.48 -52.90 2.79
C THR A 224 -16.36 -53.34 3.97
N PHE A 225 -15.98 -52.94 5.18
CA PHE A 225 -16.74 -53.20 6.40
C PHE A 225 -17.28 -51.89 6.97
N HIS A 226 -18.61 -51.78 7.12
CA HIS A 226 -19.25 -50.57 7.59
C HIS A 226 -19.71 -50.67 9.04
N VAL A 227 -19.17 -49.81 9.90
CA VAL A 227 -19.64 -49.60 11.28
C VAL A 227 -20.59 -48.42 11.27
N LYS A 228 -21.90 -48.69 11.43
CA LYS A 228 -22.90 -47.63 11.59
C LYS A 228 -22.58 -46.80 12.85
N GLY A 229 -22.44 -45.49 12.68
CA GLY A 229 -22.12 -44.57 13.76
C GLY A 229 -23.29 -44.29 14.71
N ARG A 230 -23.03 -43.43 15.69
CA ARG A 230 -23.96 -43.02 16.76
C ARG A 230 -24.36 -41.55 16.66
N ASN A 231 -24.10 -40.89 15.54
CA ASN A 231 -24.40 -39.47 15.39
C ASN A 231 -25.91 -39.22 15.56
N PHE A 232 -26.23 -38.21 16.36
CA PHE A 232 -27.58 -37.68 16.44
C PHE A 232 -27.92 -37.01 15.10
N PRO A 233 -29.20 -37.02 14.69
CA PRO A 233 -29.61 -36.38 13.45
C PRO A 233 -29.26 -34.89 13.45
N VAL A 234 -28.74 -34.42 12.31
CA VAL A 234 -28.42 -33.01 12.07
C VAL A 234 -29.36 -32.48 10.99
N GLU A 235 -30.16 -31.46 11.33
CA GLU A 235 -31.00 -30.77 10.35
C GLU A 235 -30.13 -29.89 9.45
N ILE A 236 -30.16 -30.11 8.14
CA ILE A 236 -29.42 -29.30 7.17
C ILE A 236 -30.33 -28.19 6.64
N LYS A 237 -29.88 -26.94 6.72
CA LYS A 237 -30.56 -25.77 6.18
C LYS A 237 -29.68 -25.08 5.14
N TYR A 238 -30.16 -25.04 3.91
CA TYR A 238 -29.53 -24.31 2.81
C TYR A 238 -30.09 -22.89 2.73
N VAL A 239 -29.26 -21.94 2.32
CA VAL A 239 -29.75 -20.62 1.88
C VAL A 239 -30.45 -20.79 0.53
N PRO A 240 -31.66 -20.23 0.32
CA PRO A 240 -32.39 -20.38 -0.93
C PRO A 240 -31.64 -19.75 -2.12
N ASP A 241 -31.77 -20.36 -3.31
CA ASP A 241 -31.24 -19.82 -4.56
C ASP A 241 -31.79 -18.40 -4.78
N VAL A 242 -30.91 -17.40 -4.76
CA VAL A 242 -31.28 -16.07 -5.24
C VAL A 242 -31.43 -16.18 -6.74
N SER A 243 -32.63 -15.86 -7.25
CA SER A 243 -32.97 -15.88 -8.67
C SER A 243 -31.89 -15.22 -9.54
N VAL A 244 -31.67 -15.85 -10.69
CA VAL A 244 -30.62 -15.75 -11.74
C VAL A 244 -30.25 -14.34 -12.29
N ASP A 245 -30.58 -13.25 -11.61
CA ASP A 245 -30.14 -11.88 -11.95
C ASP A 245 -28.96 -11.39 -11.09
N ALA A 246 -28.46 -12.23 -10.17
CA ALA A 246 -27.40 -11.84 -9.23
C ALA A 246 -26.33 -12.92 -8.97
N SER A 247 -26.10 -13.85 -9.90
CA SER A 247 -25.15 -14.94 -9.66
C SER A 247 -24.21 -15.23 -10.83
N PHE A 248 -22.93 -15.33 -10.47
CA PHE A 248 -21.82 -15.93 -11.22
C PHE A 248 -21.30 -15.20 -12.46
N ASN A 249 -20.65 -14.06 -12.21
CA ASN A 249 -19.40 -13.56 -12.80
C ASN A 249 -19.36 -12.08 -12.43
N ILE A 250 -18.65 -11.67 -11.38
CA ILE A 250 -17.32 -11.10 -11.56
C ILE A 250 -16.71 -10.96 -10.16
N VAL A 251 -15.58 -11.64 -9.95
CA VAL A 251 -14.51 -11.13 -9.12
C VAL A 251 -14.02 -9.83 -9.79
N ALA A 252 -14.61 -8.69 -9.44
CA ALA A 252 -14.05 -7.36 -9.74
C ALA A 252 -13.46 -6.88 -8.41
N SER A 253 -12.16 -6.96 -8.17
CA SER A 253 -11.14 -6.13 -8.81
C SER A 253 -11.72 -4.85 -9.41
N SER A 254 -11.87 -3.79 -8.60
CA SER A 254 -11.65 -2.39 -9.02
C SER A 254 -12.00 -1.34 -7.96
N LEU A 255 -12.90 -1.60 -7.00
CA LEU A 255 -13.36 -0.55 -6.08
C LEU A 255 -13.67 -1.11 -4.68
N ARG A 256 -12.63 -1.26 -3.85
CA ARG A 256 -12.69 -1.22 -2.37
C ARG A 256 -11.27 -1.35 -1.83
N GLY A 257 -10.95 -0.54 -0.82
CA GLY A 257 -9.60 -0.42 -0.27
C GLY A 257 -9.02 -1.72 0.32
N PRO A 258 -7.75 -1.73 0.74
CA PRO A 258 -6.98 -2.92 1.12
C PRO A 258 -7.51 -3.74 2.32
N CYS A 259 -8.59 -3.29 2.98
CA CYS A 259 -9.08 -3.82 4.26
C CYS A 259 -10.54 -4.31 4.25
N ALA A 260 -11.20 -4.48 3.09
CA ALA A 260 -12.57 -5.00 3.07
C ALA A 260 -12.57 -6.55 3.15
N ALA A 261 -13.05 -7.11 4.27
CA ALA A 261 -13.30 -8.55 4.40
C ALA A 261 -14.22 -9.04 3.26
N ALA A 262 -14.01 -10.28 2.79
CA ALA A 262 -14.81 -10.86 1.72
C ALA A 262 -16.30 -10.92 2.11
N SER A 263 -17.21 -10.70 1.15
CA SER A 263 -18.66 -10.56 1.40
C SER A 263 -19.24 -11.70 2.26
N TYR A 264 -18.82 -12.95 2.02
CA TYR A 264 -19.33 -14.12 2.73
C TYR A 264 -19.00 -14.14 4.22
N VAL A 265 -17.93 -13.45 4.67
CA VAL A 265 -17.57 -13.40 6.10
C VAL A 265 -18.66 -12.67 6.88
N ASN A 266 -19.23 -11.60 6.30
CA ASN A 266 -20.37 -10.90 6.87
C ASN A 266 -21.61 -11.78 6.95
N ASP A 267 -21.83 -12.63 5.94
CA ASP A 267 -22.97 -13.55 5.91
C ASP A 267 -22.84 -14.63 6.99
N VAL A 268 -21.62 -15.13 7.24
CA VAL A 268 -21.32 -16.02 8.37
C VAL A 268 -21.63 -15.33 9.70
N ILE A 269 -21.14 -14.12 9.94
CA ILE A 269 -21.41 -13.37 11.17
C ILE A 269 -22.91 -13.12 11.35
N ARG A 270 -23.60 -12.71 10.29
CA ARG A 270 -25.06 -12.51 10.30
C ARG A 270 -25.79 -13.78 10.70
N GLN A 271 -25.44 -14.92 10.11
CA GLN A 271 -26.08 -16.19 10.43
C GLN A 271 -25.78 -16.62 11.87
N VAL A 272 -24.55 -16.43 12.35
CA VAL A 272 -24.18 -16.65 13.76
C VAL A 272 -25.03 -15.78 14.69
N SER A 273 -25.25 -14.50 14.37
CA SER A 273 -26.13 -13.61 15.16
C SER A 273 -27.58 -14.07 15.18
N ILE A 274 -28.10 -14.58 14.06
CA ILE A 274 -29.47 -15.13 13.97
C ILE A 274 -29.59 -16.36 14.87
N ILE A 275 -28.64 -17.29 14.80
CA ILE A 275 -28.61 -18.50 15.63
C ILE A 275 -28.49 -18.14 17.11
N HIS A 276 -27.57 -17.24 17.47
CA HIS A 276 -27.35 -16.79 18.85
C HIS A 276 -28.63 -16.26 19.51
N LYS A 277 -29.45 -15.52 18.76
CA LYS A 277 -30.69 -14.91 19.27
C LYS A 277 -31.89 -15.85 19.29
N ASN A 278 -32.01 -16.73 18.31
CA ASN A 278 -33.27 -17.44 18.05
C ASN A 278 -33.24 -18.93 18.40
N GLU A 279 -32.06 -19.55 18.48
CA GLU A 279 -31.91 -20.98 18.78
C GLU A 279 -31.68 -21.22 20.27
N GLU A 280 -31.97 -22.44 20.75
CA GLU A 280 -31.75 -22.85 22.14
C GLU A 280 -30.25 -22.96 22.51
N GLU A 281 -29.93 -23.24 23.78
CA GLU A 281 -28.56 -23.48 24.24
C GLU A 281 -27.79 -24.49 23.37
N GLY A 282 -26.50 -24.20 23.19
CA GLY A 282 -25.57 -24.97 22.37
C GLY A 282 -24.50 -24.07 21.75
N ALA A 283 -23.27 -24.59 21.64
CA ALA A 283 -22.17 -23.85 21.03
C ALA A 283 -22.33 -23.78 19.51
N ILE A 284 -21.84 -22.68 18.93
CA ILE A 284 -21.84 -22.41 17.48
C ILE A 284 -20.42 -22.59 16.95
N LEU A 285 -20.27 -23.38 15.89
CA LEU A 285 -19.01 -23.57 15.17
C LEU A 285 -19.16 -23.03 13.74
N ALA A 286 -18.41 -21.98 13.39
CA ALA A 286 -18.51 -21.29 12.11
C ALA A 286 -17.22 -21.45 11.29
N PHE A 287 -17.33 -21.94 10.06
CA PHE A 287 -16.18 -22.18 9.17
C PHE A 287 -15.88 -20.99 8.26
N LEU A 288 -14.64 -20.50 8.34
CA LEU A 288 -14.04 -19.45 7.52
C LEU A 288 -12.73 -19.96 6.90
N THR A 289 -12.14 -19.22 5.96
CA THR A 289 -11.07 -19.76 5.12
C THR A 289 -9.68 -19.38 5.61
N SER A 290 -9.53 -18.26 6.32
CA SER A 290 -8.22 -17.74 6.72
C SER A 290 -8.20 -17.18 8.14
N GLN A 291 -6.99 -17.10 8.69
CA GLN A 291 -6.75 -16.46 10.00
C GLN A 291 -7.32 -15.04 10.03
N LEU A 292 -7.06 -14.24 8.99
CA LEU A 292 -7.49 -12.85 8.93
C LEU A 292 -9.01 -12.76 9.03
N GLU A 293 -9.74 -13.64 8.35
CA GLU A 293 -11.21 -13.69 8.40
C GLU A 293 -11.71 -14.15 9.77
N VAL A 294 -11.06 -15.13 10.38
CA VAL A 294 -11.42 -15.64 11.72
C VAL A 294 -11.25 -14.55 12.78
N GLU A 295 -10.08 -13.90 12.83
CA GLU A 295 -9.80 -12.81 13.78
C GLU A 295 -10.76 -11.64 13.54
N TRP A 296 -10.96 -11.26 12.28
CA TRP A 296 -11.89 -10.19 11.91
C TRP A 296 -13.33 -10.51 12.33
N ALA A 297 -13.79 -11.75 12.15
CA ALA A 297 -15.12 -12.16 12.59
C ALA A 297 -15.26 -12.17 14.12
N CYS A 298 -14.20 -12.53 14.84
CA CYS A 298 -14.17 -12.42 16.30
C CYS A 298 -14.29 -10.97 16.78
N GLU A 299 -13.62 -10.03 16.12
CA GLU A 299 -13.65 -8.61 16.47
C GLU A 299 -15.00 -7.95 16.14
N ASN A 300 -15.68 -8.40 15.07
CA ASN A 300 -16.91 -7.80 14.58
C ASN A 300 -18.19 -8.42 15.18
N PHE A 301 -18.07 -9.49 15.99
CA PHE A 301 -19.18 -10.05 16.75
C PHE A 301 -19.06 -9.66 18.22
N THR A 302 -20.00 -8.84 18.71
CA THR A 302 -20.04 -8.43 20.12
C THR A 302 -21.43 -8.64 20.73
N ASP A 303 -21.51 -9.45 21.79
CA ASP A 303 -22.72 -9.64 22.60
C ASP A 303 -22.31 -10.03 24.03
N ALA A 304 -22.95 -9.45 25.05
CA ALA A 304 -22.59 -9.68 26.46
C ALA A 304 -22.89 -11.10 26.95
N SER A 305 -23.74 -11.85 26.23
CA SER A 305 -24.12 -13.23 26.54
C SER A 305 -23.35 -14.28 25.75
N ALA A 306 -22.29 -13.89 25.04
CA ALA A 306 -21.49 -14.78 24.20
C ALA A 306 -20.00 -14.74 24.55
N VAL A 307 -19.33 -15.90 24.45
CA VAL A 307 -17.88 -16.03 24.48
C VAL A 307 -17.40 -16.37 23.08
N VAL A 308 -16.75 -15.40 22.43
CA VAL A 308 -16.25 -15.53 21.05
C VAL A 308 -14.79 -15.99 21.07
N LEU A 309 -14.49 -17.08 20.36
CA LEU A 309 -13.17 -17.71 20.36
C LEU A 309 -12.68 -17.97 18.92
N PRO A 310 -11.43 -17.61 18.58
CA PRO A 310 -10.82 -17.97 17.31
C PRO A 310 -10.27 -19.41 17.35
N MET A 311 -10.28 -20.10 16.22
CA MET A 311 -9.62 -21.40 16.05
C MET A 311 -8.95 -21.55 14.68
N HIS A 312 -7.64 -21.26 14.62
CA HIS A 312 -6.81 -21.44 13.42
C HIS A 312 -5.41 -21.94 13.79
N GLY A 313 -4.67 -22.44 12.79
CA GLY A 313 -3.40 -23.13 12.98
C GLY A 313 -2.24 -22.30 13.56
N LYS A 314 -2.35 -20.95 13.57
CA LYS A 314 -1.32 -20.06 14.12
C LYS A 314 -1.49 -19.73 15.62
N LEU A 315 -2.60 -20.12 16.23
CA LEU A 315 -2.83 -19.92 17.66
C LEU A 315 -1.85 -20.73 18.52
N SER A 316 -1.52 -20.20 19.70
CA SER A 316 -0.75 -20.93 20.70
C SER A 316 -1.56 -22.11 21.26
N PRO A 317 -0.91 -23.14 21.83
CA PRO A 317 -1.62 -24.27 22.43
C PRO A 317 -2.58 -23.84 23.55
N VAL A 318 -2.21 -22.82 24.33
CA VAL A 318 -3.05 -22.28 25.41
C VAL A 318 -4.32 -21.66 24.83
N GLU A 319 -4.21 -20.87 23.76
CA GLU A 319 -5.37 -20.26 23.09
C GLU A 319 -6.26 -21.32 22.42
N GLN A 320 -5.67 -22.34 21.79
CA GLN A 320 -6.43 -23.45 21.22
C GLN A 320 -7.17 -24.24 22.30
N SER A 321 -6.59 -24.40 23.50
CA SER A 321 -7.24 -25.12 24.60
C SER A 321 -8.52 -24.44 25.10
N ARG A 322 -8.64 -23.12 24.96
CA ARG A 322 -9.82 -22.35 25.40
C ARG A 322 -11.11 -22.82 24.76
N VAL A 323 -11.06 -23.33 23.53
CA VAL A 323 -12.27 -23.84 22.85
C VAL A 323 -12.88 -25.07 23.55
N PHE A 324 -12.08 -25.79 24.34
CA PHE A 324 -12.52 -26.97 25.10
C PHE A 324 -13.00 -26.65 26.52
N GLU A 325 -12.82 -25.43 27.01
CA GLU A 325 -13.32 -24.99 28.32
C GLU A 325 -14.84 -24.80 28.29
N SER A 326 -15.54 -25.04 29.39
CA SER A 326 -16.98 -24.75 29.52
C SER A 326 -17.21 -23.36 30.09
N TYR A 327 -18.16 -22.61 29.52
CA TYR A 327 -18.50 -21.24 29.93
C TYR A 327 -19.95 -21.20 30.42
N SER A 328 -20.15 -21.08 31.73
CA SER A 328 -21.49 -21.10 32.34
C SER A 328 -22.27 -19.82 32.05
N GLY A 329 -23.51 -19.94 31.57
CA GLY A 329 -24.42 -18.81 31.35
C GLY A 329 -24.12 -17.94 30.13
N MET A 330 -23.15 -18.33 29.29
CA MET A 330 -22.82 -17.65 28.03
C MET A 330 -22.75 -18.66 26.88
N ARG A 331 -23.19 -18.25 25.69
CA ARG A 331 -23.06 -19.09 24.49
C ARG A 331 -21.64 -19.04 23.95
N LYS A 332 -21.03 -20.20 23.76
CA LYS A 332 -19.73 -20.33 23.11
C LYS A 332 -19.87 -20.22 21.59
N ILE A 333 -19.13 -19.31 20.97
CA ILE A 333 -19.13 -19.06 19.52
C ILE A 333 -17.69 -19.19 19.02
N ILE A 334 -17.46 -20.12 18.11
CA ILE A 334 -16.12 -20.47 17.63
C ILE A 334 -16.05 -20.18 16.14
N PHE A 335 -15.23 -19.21 15.74
CA PHE A 335 -14.87 -18.98 14.35
C PHE A 335 -13.61 -19.78 14.04
N CYS A 336 -13.66 -20.65 13.03
CA CYS A 336 -12.60 -21.63 12.77
C CYS A 336 -12.24 -21.76 11.29
N THR A 337 -11.03 -22.24 11.04
CA THR A 337 -10.62 -22.77 9.73
C THR A 337 -10.95 -24.27 9.65
N ASN A 338 -10.52 -24.95 8.57
CA ASN A 338 -10.65 -26.41 8.44
C ASN A 338 -9.96 -27.22 9.57
N ILE A 339 -9.24 -26.59 10.50
CA ILE A 339 -8.68 -27.25 11.69
C ILE A 339 -9.75 -27.97 12.55
N ALA A 340 -10.99 -27.48 12.57
CA ALA A 340 -12.09 -28.08 13.31
C ALA A 340 -12.88 -29.12 12.49
N GLU A 341 -12.50 -29.33 11.22
CA GLU A 341 -13.19 -30.21 10.27
C GLU A 341 -12.97 -31.68 10.58
N THR A 342 -11.74 -32.07 10.94
CA THR A 342 -11.32 -33.44 11.31
C THR A 342 -10.61 -33.48 12.68
N SER A 343 -10.58 -34.67 13.30
CA SER A 343 -9.74 -35.02 14.47
C SER A 343 -9.99 -34.34 15.84
N LEU A 344 -10.73 -33.23 15.96
CA LEU A 344 -11.00 -32.58 17.26
C LEU A 344 -12.49 -32.59 17.64
N THR A 345 -12.82 -33.16 18.81
CA THR A 345 -14.19 -33.14 19.35
C THR A 345 -14.34 -32.00 20.34
N ILE A 346 -14.98 -30.91 19.94
CA ILE A 346 -15.36 -29.83 20.83
C ILE A 346 -16.71 -30.19 21.45
N LYS A 347 -16.76 -30.30 22.78
CA LYS A 347 -17.99 -30.59 23.51
C LYS A 347 -18.98 -29.41 23.35
N GLU A 348 -20.28 -29.68 23.42
CA GLU A 348 -21.39 -28.70 23.40
C GLU A 348 -21.75 -28.11 22.03
N VAL A 349 -21.05 -28.44 20.94
CA VAL A 349 -21.40 -27.94 19.59
C VAL A 349 -22.72 -28.53 19.14
N LYS A 350 -23.73 -27.67 18.94
CA LYS A 350 -25.07 -28.02 18.46
C LYS A 350 -25.40 -27.36 17.12
N TYR A 351 -24.73 -26.25 16.81
CA TYR A 351 -24.95 -25.48 15.58
C TYR A 351 -23.66 -25.32 14.78
N VAL A 352 -23.74 -25.60 13.48
CA VAL A 352 -22.64 -25.37 12.53
C VAL A 352 -23.08 -24.33 11.51
N VAL A 353 -22.20 -23.38 11.20
CA VAL A 353 -22.35 -22.46 10.07
C VAL A 353 -21.24 -22.77 9.07
N ASP A 354 -21.61 -23.25 7.89
CA ASP A 354 -20.68 -23.66 6.84
C ASP A 354 -20.73 -22.69 5.67
N SER A 355 -19.61 -22.01 5.42
CA SER A 355 -19.44 -21.11 4.28
C SER A 355 -19.28 -21.85 2.95
N GLY A 356 -18.98 -23.16 2.97
CA GLY A 356 -18.72 -23.94 1.75
C GLY A 356 -17.34 -23.71 1.13
N LEU A 357 -16.49 -22.92 1.79
CA LEU A 357 -15.20 -22.50 1.25
C LEU A 357 -14.03 -23.03 2.10
N VAL A 358 -12.88 -23.15 1.44
CA VAL A 358 -11.58 -23.46 2.04
C VAL A 358 -10.48 -22.74 1.28
N LYS A 359 -9.41 -22.35 1.99
CA LYS A 359 -8.21 -21.80 1.37
C LYS A 359 -7.19 -22.92 1.24
N ASP A 360 -6.97 -23.40 0.01
CA ASP A 360 -6.09 -24.55 -0.27
C ASP A 360 -4.87 -24.12 -1.09
N SER A 361 -3.72 -24.76 -0.84
CA SER A 361 -2.46 -24.51 -1.53
C SER A 361 -2.29 -25.49 -2.68
N ARG A 362 -2.07 -25.00 -3.90
CA ARG A 362 -1.93 -25.82 -5.10
C ARG A 362 -0.68 -25.47 -5.88
N PHE A 363 0.10 -26.48 -6.22
CA PHE A 363 1.22 -26.37 -7.13
C PHE A 363 0.69 -26.30 -8.57
N VAL A 364 1.12 -25.27 -9.30
CA VAL A 364 0.78 -25.07 -10.71
C VAL A 364 2.01 -25.42 -11.53
N PRO A 365 2.05 -26.57 -12.23
CA PRO A 365 3.22 -27.00 -12.97
C PRO A 365 3.63 -26.00 -14.05
N SER A 366 2.70 -25.40 -14.79
CA SER A 366 3.04 -24.47 -15.87
C SER A 366 3.82 -23.23 -15.41
N SER A 367 3.59 -22.77 -14.18
CA SER A 367 4.30 -21.63 -13.58
C SER A 367 5.38 -22.04 -12.58
N GLY A 368 5.40 -23.30 -12.14
CA GLY A 368 6.30 -23.78 -11.09
C GLY A 368 6.02 -23.17 -9.70
N LEU A 369 4.80 -22.64 -9.48
CA LEU A 369 4.46 -21.89 -8.27
C LEU A 369 3.47 -22.63 -7.37
N ASN A 370 3.59 -22.44 -6.06
CA ASN A 370 2.55 -22.77 -5.10
C ASN A 370 1.58 -21.58 -4.99
N VAL A 371 0.32 -21.78 -5.37
CA VAL A 371 -0.73 -20.78 -5.36
C VAL A 371 -1.72 -21.12 -4.25
N LEU A 372 -1.94 -20.15 -3.35
CA LEU A 372 -2.92 -20.28 -2.28
C LEU A 372 -4.24 -19.62 -2.70
N LYS A 373 -5.27 -20.42 -3.01
CA LYS A 373 -6.55 -19.95 -3.54
C LYS A 373 -7.72 -20.39 -2.67
N VAL A 374 -8.74 -19.55 -2.57
CA VAL A 374 -10.03 -19.92 -1.98
C VAL A 374 -10.83 -20.72 -3.00
N ASN A 375 -11.24 -21.93 -2.63
CA ASN A 375 -12.01 -22.85 -3.45
C ASN A 375 -13.21 -23.39 -2.67
N TRP A 376 -14.17 -23.97 -3.39
CA TRP A 376 -15.25 -24.76 -2.81
C TRP A 376 -14.71 -26.01 -2.12
N ILE A 377 -15.38 -26.41 -1.05
CA ILE A 377 -15.14 -27.71 -0.40
C ILE A 377 -15.81 -28.84 -1.18
N SER A 378 -15.41 -30.08 -0.90
CA SER A 378 -16.12 -31.26 -1.40
C SER A 378 -17.39 -31.55 -0.59
N GLN A 379 -18.30 -32.35 -1.15
CA GLN A 379 -19.48 -32.83 -0.44
C GLN A 379 -19.09 -33.62 0.81
N SER A 380 -18.03 -34.43 0.74
CA SER A 380 -17.52 -35.16 1.91
C SER A 380 -17.07 -34.21 3.03
N SER A 381 -16.36 -33.12 2.70
CA SER A 381 -15.94 -32.09 3.65
C SER A 381 -17.14 -31.37 4.27
N ALA A 382 -18.10 -30.94 3.45
CA ALA A 382 -19.35 -30.32 3.90
C ALA A 382 -20.15 -31.23 4.86
N ASN A 383 -20.17 -32.53 4.60
CA ASN A 383 -20.84 -33.51 5.47
C ASN A 383 -20.07 -33.73 6.78
N GLN A 384 -18.72 -33.72 6.76
CA GLN A 384 -17.91 -33.77 7.98
C GLN A 384 -18.10 -32.53 8.86
N ARG A 385 -18.16 -31.34 8.26
CA ARG A 385 -18.49 -30.08 8.95
C ARG A 385 -19.86 -30.16 9.60
N ALA A 386 -20.88 -30.58 8.85
CA ALA A 386 -22.24 -30.76 9.38
C ALA A 386 -22.29 -31.77 10.55
N GLY A 387 -21.57 -32.89 10.43
CA GLY A 387 -21.48 -33.92 11.47
C GLY A 387 -20.92 -33.44 12.80
N ARG A 388 -20.24 -32.27 12.85
CA ARG A 388 -19.77 -31.66 14.11
C ARG A 388 -20.92 -31.27 15.04
N ALA A 389 -22.08 -30.90 14.50
CA ALA A 389 -23.28 -30.59 15.28
C ALA A 389 -23.97 -31.84 15.87
N GLY A 390 -23.72 -33.04 15.31
CA GLY A 390 -24.40 -34.28 15.69
C GLY A 390 -23.68 -35.13 16.75
N ARG A 391 -22.56 -34.67 17.30
CA ARG A 391 -21.69 -35.48 18.17
C ARG A 391 -22.20 -35.65 19.59
N THR A 392 -22.80 -34.60 20.17
CA THR A 392 -23.26 -34.60 21.57
C THR A 392 -24.77 -34.68 21.71
N GLY A 393 -25.51 -34.34 20.66
CA GLY A 393 -26.98 -34.31 20.65
C GLY A 393 -27.52 -33.89 19.28
N VAL A 394 -28.84 -33.80 19.16
CA VAL A 394 -29.50 -33.31 17.93
C VAL A 394 -29.06 -31.88 17.65
N GLY A 395 -28.62 -31.62 16.42
CA GLY A 395 -28.04 -30.34 16.02
C GLY A 395 -28.55 -29.83 14.69
N LYS A 396 -28.07 -28.65 14.27
CA LYS A 396 -28.41 -28.03 12.99
C LYS A 396 -27.17 -27.53 12.26
N CYS A 397 -27.12 -27.69 10.95
CA CYS A 397 -26.08 -27.15 10.09
C CYS A 397 -26.69 -26.16 9.09
N TYR A 398 -26.18 -24.93 9.10
CA TYR A 398 -26.57 -23.84 8.23
C TYR A 398 -25.52 -23.69 7.12
N ARG A 399 -25.86 -24.11 5.90
CA ARG A 399 -25.02 -24.00 4.70
C ARG A 399 -25.35 -22.69 4.00
N LEU A 400 -24.35 -21.83 3.82
CA LEU A 400 -24.51 -20.50 3.20
C LEU A 400 -24.47 -20.54 1.66
N TYR A 401 -24.82 -21.68 1.10
CA TYR A 401 -24.87 -21.99 -0.32
C TYR A 401 -26.12 -22.84 -0.58
N SER A 402 -26.57 -22.91 -1.82
CA SER A 402 -27.81 -23.62 -2.15
C SER A 402 -27.61 -25.14 -2.20
N GLU A 403 -28.71 -25.88 -2.22
CA GLU A 403 -28.67 -27.32 -2.42
C GLU A 403 -28.20 -27.70 -3.84
N ALA A 404 -28.46 -26.82 -4.81
CA ALA A 404 -27.93 -26.96 -6.17
C ALA A 404 -26.39 -26.80 -6.17
N ASP A 405 -25.86 -25.78 -5.49
CA ASP A 405 -24.42 -25.59 -5.33
C ASP A 405 -23.77 -26.81 -4.67
N PHE A 406 -24.36 -27.32 -3.58
CA PHE A 406 -23.88 -28.55 -2.91
C PHE A 406 -23.81 -29.74 -3.87
N SER A 407 -24.82 -29.90 -4.73
CA SER A 407 -24.88 -31.00 -5.70
C SER A 407 -23.84 -30.85 -6.81
N MET A 408 -23.37 -29.62 -7.11
CA MET A 408 -22.30 -29.34 -8.07
C MET A 408 -20.89 -29.49 -7.48
N MET A 409 -20.75 -29.57 -6.15
CA MET A 409 -19.45 -29.79 -5.51
C MET A 409 -18.91 -31.20 -5.80
N GLU A 410 -17.58 -31.32 -5.86
CA GLU A 410 -16.90 -32.62 -5.97
C GLU A 410 -17.30 -33.55 -4.82
N LEU A 411 -17.51 -34.83 -5.11
CA LEU A 411 -17.97 -35.81 -4.11
C LEU A 411 -16.95 -36.00 -2.98
N HIS A 412 -15.67 -36.03 -3.33
CA HIS A 412 -14.56 -36.36 -2.43
C HIS A 412 -13.47 -35.30 -2.50
N GLN A 413 -12.65 -35.24 -1.45
CA GLN A 413 -11.53 -34.31 -1.41
C GLN A 413 -10.45 -34.77 -2.39
N GLU A 414 -9.93 -33.84 -3.18
CA GLU A 414 -8.78 -34.10 -4.06
C GLU A 414 -7.53 -34.45 -3.21
N PRO A 415 -6.83 -35.56 -3.51
CA PRO A 415 -5.71 -36.06 -2.73
C PRO A 415 -4.50 -35.11 -2.78
N GLU A 416 -3.69 -35.10 -1.72
CA GLU A 416 -2.56 -34.17 -1.61
C GLU A 416 -1.55 -34.35 -2.75
N ILE A 417 -1.32 -35.58 -3.19
CA ILE A 417 -0.38 -35.90 -4.28
C ILE A 417 -0.73 -35.21 -5.61
N GLN A 418 -1.99 -34.84 -5.85
CA GLN A 418 -2.37 -34.11 -7.06
C GLN A 418 -2.19 -32.58 -6.93
N LYS A 419 -1.95 -32.09 -5.70
CA LYS A 419 -1.95 -30.66 -5.36
C LYS A 419 -0.59 -30.11 -4.99
N VAL A 420 0.37 -30.93 -4.59
CA VAL A 420 1.67 -30.45 -4.08
C VAL A 420 2.80 -30.56 -5.10
N HIS A 421 3.92 -29.87 -4.82
CA HIS A 421 5.17 -30.10 -5.54
C HIS A 421 5.70 -31.52 -5.26
N LEU A 422 6.02 -32.26 -6.32
CA LEU A 422 6.33 -33.69 -6.23
C LEU A 422 7.81 -34.02 -6.01
N GLY A 423 8.67 -33.04 -5.73
CA GLY A 423 10.12 -33.26 -5.59
C GLY A 423 10.47 -34.33 -4.56
N THR A 424 9.94 -34.24 -3.35
CA THR A 424 10.15 -35.25 -2.30
C THR A 424 9.48 -36.58 -2.65
N ALA A 425 8.28 -36.55 -3.26
CA ALA A 425 7.54 -37.74 -3.66
C ALA A 425 8.31 -38.56 -4.71
N VAL A 426 8.75 -37.90 -5.79
CA VAL A 426 9.51 -38.49 -6.88
C VAL A 426 10.84 -39.05 -6.37
N LEU A 427 11.57 -38.33 -5.51
CA LEU A 427 12.79 -38.86 -4.88
C LEU A 427 12.53 -40.17 -4.14
N ARG A 428 11.47 -40.21 -3.34
CA ARG A 428 11.10 -41.42 -2.60
C ARG A 428 10.70 -42.54 -3.54
N ILE A 429 9.87 -42.28 -4.56
CA ILE A 429 9.48 -43.27 -5.57
C ILE A 429 10.71 -43.87 -6.27
N LEU A 430 11.67 -43.05 -6.69
CA LEU A 430 12.92 -43.53 -7.30
C LEU A 430 13.75 -44.36 -6.32
N ALA A 431 13.76 -44.01 -5.02
CA ALA A 431 14.43 -44.78 -3.98
C ALA A 431 13.83 -46.17 -3.75
N LEU A 432 12.56 -46.37 -4.13
CA LEU A 432 11.89 -47.68 -4.10
C LEU A 432 12.29 -48.60 -5.27
N GLY A 433 13.18 -48.13 -6.14
CA GLY A 433 13.66 -48.88 -7.31
C GLY A 433 12.76 -48.74 -8.54
N VAL A 434 11.79 -47.82 -8.52
CA VAL A 434 10.98 -47.49 -9.69
C VAL A 434 11.79 -46.59 -10.62
N LYS A 435 12.05 -47.05 -11.84
CA LYS A 435 12.95 -46.37 -12.79
C LYS A 435 12.35 -45.13 -13.46
N ASP A 436 11.03 -45.06 -13.51
CA ASP A 436 10.27 -43.92 -14.03
C ASP A 436 9.05 -43.70 -13.13
N ALA A 437 9.00 -42.53 -12.51
CA ALA A 437 7.94 -42.17 -11.58
C ALA A 437 6.55 -42.15 -12.23
N GLN A 438 6.44 -42.01 -13.56
CA GLN A 438 5.16 -42.11 -14.27
C GLN A 438 4.58 -43.53 -14.26
N ASN A 439 5.43 -44.55 -14.13
CA ASN A 439 5.02 -45.95 -14.06
C ASN A 439 4.71 -46.41 -12.63
N PHE A 440 4.73 -45.50 -11.66
CA PHE A 440 4.37 -45.81 -10.28
C PHE A 440 2.86 -46.05 -10.17
N GLU A 441 2.48 -47.05 -9.39
CA GLU A 441 1.07 -47.44 -9.22
C GLU A 441 0.40 -46.55 -8.16
N PHE A 442 0.04 -45.33 -8.54
CA PHE A 442 -0.66 -44.39 -7.68
C PHE A 442 -2.10 -44.84 -7.39
N VAL A 443 -2.63 -44.51 -6.21
CA VAL A 443 -4.08 -44.58 -5.94
C VAL A 443 -4.80 -43.60 -6.86
N ASP A 444 -4.33 -42.35 -6.90
CA ASP A 444 -4.76 -41.32 -7.83
C ASP A 444 -3.50 -40.65 -8.43
N ALA A 445 -3.29 -40.83 -9.72
CA ALA A 445 -2.08 -40.33 -10.38
C ALA A 445 -2.08 -38.79 -10.48
N PRO A 446 -0.95 -38.11 -10.21
CA PRO A 446 -0.83 -36.69 -10.46
C PRO A 446 -0.67 -36.37 -11.95
N ASN A 447 -0.82 -35.09 -12.30
CA ASN A 447 -0.60 -34.62 -13.67
C ASN A 447 0.82 -35.01 -14.14
N PRO A 448 0.98 -35.67 -15.31
CA PRO A 448 2.29 -36.02 -15.87
C PRO A 448 3.26 -34.83 -16.00
N GLU A 449 2.75 -33.63 -16.28
CA GLU A 449 3.56 -32.41 -16.32
C GLU A 449 4.19 -32.09 -14.96
N ALA A 450 3.46 -32.33 -13.87
CA ALA A 450 3.97 -32.12 -12.51
C ALA A 450 5.10 -33.11 -12.18
N ILE A 451 4.94 -34.38 -12.56
CA ILE A 451 6.00 -35.41 -12.40
C ILE A 451 7.23 -35.01 -13.20
N ASN A 452 7.07 -34.67 -14.49
CA ASN A 452 8.16 -34.29 -15.37
C ASN A 452 8.92 -33.04 -14.85
N MET A 453 8.19 -32.05 -14.34
CA MET A 453 8.79 -30.88 -13.71
C MET A 453 9.57 -31.24 -12.44
N ALA A 454 9.02 -32.09 -11.58
CA ALA A 454 9.72 -32.55 -10.37
C ALA A 454 11.01 -33.30 -10.74
N VAL A 455 10.97 -34.21 -11.72
CA VAL A 455 12.16 -34.92 -12.21
C VAL A 455 13.21 -33.94 -12.75
N LYS A 456 12.83 -33.00 -13.62
CA LYS A 456 13.74 -31.97 -14.15
C LYS A 456 14.39 -31.15 -13.03
N ASN A 457 13.61 -30.74 -12.03
CA ASN A 457 14.13 -30.01 -10.86
C ASN A 457 15.15 -30.85 -10.08
N LEU A 458 14.90 -32.15 -9.91
CA LEU A 458 15.81 -33.06 -9.21
C LEU A 458 17.09 -33.34 -10.00
N GLU A 459 17.02 -33.40 -11.34
CA GLU A 459 18.22 -33.46 -12.19
C GLU A 459 19.06 -32.19 -12.08
N GLN A 460 18.43 -31.01 -12.09
CA GLN A 460 19.12 -29.72 -11.89
C GLN A 460 19.80 -29.63 -10.52
N LEU A 461 19.20 -30.21 -9.48
CA LEU A 461 19.82 -30.30 -8.15
C LEU A 461 20.95 -31.35 -8.07
N GLY A 462 21.19 -32.11 -9.15
CA GLY A 462 22.14 -33.21 -9.17
C GLY A 462 21.73 -34.40 -8.30
N ALA A 463 20.44 -34.50 -7.91
CA ALA A 463 19.91 -35.58 -7.09
C ALA A 463 19.56 -36.82 -7.91
N VAL A 464 19.26 -36.64 -9.19
CA VAL A 464 18.87 -37.69 -10.14
C VAL A 464 19.71 -37.55 -11.41
N LYS A 465 20.01 -38.67 -12.06
CA LYS A 465 20.65 -38.70 -13.37
C LYS A 465 19.83 -39.58 -14.32
N CYS A 466 19.51 -39.06 -15.51
CA CYS A 466 18.96 -39.87 -16.59
C CYS A 466 20.06 -40.70 -17.28
N ASN A 467 19.82 -42.01 -17.39
CA ASN A 467 20.64 -42.94 -18.16
C ASN A 467 19.72 -43.86 -18.98
N CYS A 468 19.86 -43.86 -20.30
CA CYS A 468 19.06 -44.70 -21.22
C CYS A 468 17.53 -44.66 -20.93
N ASN A 469 16.97 -43.46 -20.73
CA ASN A 469 15.55 -43.22 -20.37
C ASN A 469 15.10 -43.80 -19.01
N CYS A 470 16.04 -44.18 -18.14
CA CYS A 470 15.78 -44.54 -16.76
C CYS A 470 16.39 -43.48 -15.84
N TYR A 471 15.72 -43.16 -14.73
CA TYR A 471 16.23 -42.24 -13.73
C TYR A 471 16.88 -43.01 -12.58
N GLU A 472 18.12 -42.67 -12.26
CA GLU A 472 18.88 -43.25 -11.15
C GLU A 472 19.22 -42.18 -10.11
N LEU A 473 19.16 -42.54 -8.83
CA LEU A 473 19.56 -41.65 -7.73
C LEU A 473 21.09 -41.52 -7.67
N THR A 474 21.55 -40.27 -7.54
CA THR A 474 22.96 -39.97 -7.24
C THR A 474 23.24 -40.15 -5.74
N ASP A 475 24.49 -39.99 -5.30
CA ASP A 475 24.82 -39.97 -3.86
C ASP A 475 24.09 -38.82 -3.15
N THR A 476 24.02 -37.65 -3.78
CA THR A 476 23.21 -36.53 -3.29
C THR A 476 21.74 -36.92 -3.18
N GLY A 477 21.17 -37.56 -4.20
CA GLY A 477 19.79 -38.06 -4.16
C GLY A 477 19.53 -39.03 -3.00
N ARG A 478 20.45 -39.99 -2.78
CA ARG A 478 20.37 -40.93 -1.65
C ARG A 478 20.41 -40.24 -0.30
N HIS A 479 21.22 -39.19 -0.15
CA HIS A 479 21.24 -38.38 1.08
C HIS A 479 19.92 -37.60 1.27
N LEU A 480 19.39 -36.99 0.22
CA LEU A 480 18.13 -36.23 0.28
C LEU A 480 16.93 -37.11 0.66
N VAL A 481 16.89 -38.35 0.17
CA VAL A 481 15.86 -39.32 0.54
C VAL A 481 15.84 -39.59 2.04
N LYS A 482 17.01 -39.84 2.64
CA LYS A 482 17.18 -40.08 4.09
C LYS A 482 16.81 -38.86 4.93
N LEU A 483 17.20 -37.67 4.49
CA LEU A 483 16.87 -36.43 5.18
C LEU A 483 15.37 -36.15 5.22
N GLY A 484 14.62 -36.58 4.19
CA GLY A 484 13.16 -36.50 4.18
C GLY A 484 12.58 -35.08 4.13
N ILE A 485 13.40 -34.06 3.89
CA ILE A 485 13.00 -32.64 3.75
C ILE A 485 12.82 -32.25 2.28
N GLU A 486 12.42 -30.99 2.05
CA GLU A 486 12.32 -30.44 0.70
C GLU A 486 13.70 -30.49 -0.01
N PRO A 487 13.78 -30.96 -1.28
CA PRO A 487 15.05 -31.29 -1.91
C PRO A 487 16.01 -30.10 -2.05
N ARG A 488 15.51 -28.89 -2.27
CA ARG A 488 16.36 -27.68 -2.37
C ARG A 488 16.95 -27.32 -1.01
N LEU A 489 16.15 -27.30 0.06
CA LEU A 489 16.64 -27.08 1.42
C LEU A 489 17.69 -28.13 1.82
N GLY A 490 17.45 -29.39 1.49
CA GLY A 490 18.42 -30.47 1.72
C GLY A 490 19.71 -30.29 0.92
N LYS A 491 19.61 -29.86 -0.35
CA LYS A 491 20.77 -29.58 -1.19
C LYS A 491 21.61 -28.43 -0.63
N ILE A 492 20.96 -27.33 -0.25
CA ILE A 492 21.61 -26.18 0.40
C ILE A 492 22.36 -26.64 1.65
N MET A 493 21.69 -27.39 2.54
CA MET A 493 22.30 -27.90 3.76
C MET A 493 23.53 -28.78 3.49
N LEU A 494 23.43 -29.70 2.52
CA LEU A 494 24.56 -30.58 2.15
C LEU A 494 25.72 -29.80 1.53
N ASP A 495 25.45 -28.80 0.69
CA ASP A 495 26.47 -27.98 0.05
C ASP A 495 27.18 -27.09 1.08
N CYS A 496 26.45 -26.53 2.05
CA CYS A 496 27.03 -25.80 3.18
C CYS A 496 28.12 -26.60 3.92
N PHE A 497 28.02 -27.94 3.96
CA PHE A 497 29.06 -28.77 4.59
C PHE A 497 30.39 -28.74 3.82
N GLY A 498 30.33 -28.62 2.48
CA GLY A 498 31.50 -28.44 1.63
C GLY A 498 32.21 -27.11 1.86
N PHE A 499 31.46 -26.06 2.20
CA PHE A 499 31.98 -24.73 2.52
C PHE A 499 32.35 -24.54 4.01
N GLY A 500 32.19 -25.57 4.84
CA GLY A 500 32.47 -25.50 6.28
C GLY A 500 31.36 -24.90 7.14
N LEU A 501 30.23 -24.50 6.54
CA LEU A 501 29.05 -23.88 7.17
C LEU A 501 28.09 -24.95 7.72
N ARG A 502 28.57 -25.79 8.63
CA ARG A 502 27.83 -27.00 9.05
C ARG A 502 26.58 -26.68 9.85
N LYS A 503 26.72 -26.11 11.05
CA LYS A 503 25.58 -25.81 11.93
C LYS A 503 24.62 -24.81 11.26
N GLU A 504 25.18 -23.82 10.58
CA GLU A 504 24.45 -22.81 9.82
C GLU A 504 23.55 -23.44 8.76
N GLY A 505 24.07 -24.39 7.97
CA GLY A 505 23.29 -25.06 6.93
C GLY A 505 22.09 -25.82 7.48
N VAL A 506 22.25 -26.50 8.63
CA VAL A 506 21.15 -27.22 9.29
C VAL A 506 20.11 -26.26 9.85
N VAL A 507 20.56 -25.22 10.57
CA VAL A 507 19.66 -24.19 11.10
C VAL A 507 18.91 -23.51 9.96
N LEU A 508 19.61 -23.16 8.87
CA LEU A 508 19.03 -22.51 7.69
C LEU A 508 17.90 -23.35 7.10
N ALA A 509 18.15 -24.63 6.86
CA ALA A 509 17.12 -25.54 6.34
C ALA A 509 15.88 -25.59 7.26
N ALA A 510 16.08 -25.65 8.59
CA ALA A 510 14.98 -25.71 9.55
C ALA A 510 14.19 -24.39 9.65
N VAL A 511 14.86 -23.24 9.66
CA VAL A 511 14.18 -21.93 9.73
C VAL A 511 13.50 -21.56 8.42
N MET A 512 14.08 -21.92 7.27
CA MET A 512 13.45 -21.71 5.96
C MET A 512 12.17 -22.51 5.81
N ALA A 513 12.17 -23.78 6.24
CA ALA A 513 10.98 -24.63 6.25
C ALA A 513 9.82 -24.07 7.11
N ASN A 514 10.11 -23.15 8.03
CA ASN A 514 9.13 -22.51 8.91
C ASN A 514 9.09 -20.97 8.78
N SER A 515 9.64 -20.42 7.70
CA SER A 515 9.90 -18.97 7.55
C SER A 515 8.65 -18.10 7.69
N SER A 516 7.51 -18.56 7.17
CA SER A 516 6.24 -17.84 7.18
C SER A 516 5.54 -17.75 8.56
N SER A 517 6.02 -18.49 9.56
CA SER A 517 5.42 -18.55 10.90
C SER A 517 6.33 -18.09 12.03
N ILE A 518 7.55 -17.63 11.74
CA ILE A 518 8.49 -17.15 12.76
C ILE A 518 8.05 -15.80 13.34
N PHE A 519 7.70 -14.82 12.50
CA PHE A 519 7.22 -13.52 12.94
C PHE A 519 5.70 -13.53 13.19
N CYS A 520 5.29 -13.10 14.38
CA CYS A 520 3.90 -12.94 14.77
C CYS A 520 3.42 -11.52 14.46
N ARG A 521 2.45 -11.42 13.55
CA ARG A 521 1.73 -10.18 13.26
C ARG A 521 0.23 -10.43 13.46
N VAL A 522 -0.19 -10.45 14.72
CA VAL A 522 -1.55 -10.81 15.18
C VAL A 522 -2.06 -9.78 16.17
N GLY A 523 -3.37 -9.71 16.35
CA GLY A 523 -4.03 -8.77 17.27
C GLY A 523 -4.45 -7.46 16.63
N THR A 524 -4.62 -6.43 17.45
CA THR A 524 -5.07 -5.08 17.05
C THR A 524 -4.07 -4.40 16.10
N ASP A 525 -4.51 -3.36 15.38
CA ASP A 525 -3.62 -2.62 14.47
C ASP A 525 -2.43 -1.96 15.19
N GLU A 526 -2.60 -1.56 16.45
CA GLU A 526 -1.52 -1.08 17.30
C GLU A 526 -0.50 -2.18 17.61
N GLU A 527 -0.96 -3.39 17.92
CA GLU A 527 -0.09 -4.55 18.16
C GLU A 527 0.63 -5.01 16.89
N LYS A 528 -0.05 -4.94 15.73
CA LYS A 528 0.57 -5.19 14.42
C LYS A 528 1.66 -4.18 14.11
N HIS A 529 1.39 -2.89 14.32
CA HIS A 529 2.40 -1.84 14.11
C HIS A 529 3.59 -2.01 15.06
N LYS A 530 3.33 -2.37 16.33
CA LYS A 530 4.38 -2.72 17.29
C LYS A 530 5.20 -3.92 16.82
N ALA A 531 4.57 -4.97 16.30
CA ALA A 531 5.26 -6.12 15.74
C ALA A 531 6.13 -5.76 14.53
N ASP A 532 5.62 -4.92 13.63
CA ASP A 532 6.37 -4.41 12.47
C ASP A 532 7.63 -3.64 12.92
N LEU A 533 7.52 -2.78 13.95
CA LEU A 533 8.65 -2.07 14.55
C LEU A 533 9.69 -2.99 15.20
N GLN A 534 9.26 -4.05 15.90
CA GLN A 534 10.20 -5.01 16.49
C GLN A 534 10.91 -5.83 15.41
N LYS A 535 10.20 -6.22 14.34
CA LYS A 535 10.78 -6.95 13.23
C LYS A 535 11.90 -6.17 12.55
N VAL A 536 11.74 -4.86 12.32
CA VAL A 536 12.77 -4.01 11.70
C VAL A 536 14.11 -4.10 12.44
N ARG A 537 14.10 -4.20 13.78
CA ARG A 537 15.31 -4.32 14.61
C ARG A 537 16.03 -5.66 14.47
N LEU A 538 15.34 -6.66 13.94
CA LEU A 538 15.84 -8.02 13.75
C LEU A 538 16.22 -8.30 12.30
N CYS A 539 15.77 -7.45 11.36
CA CYS A 539 16.10 -7.54 9.95
C CYS A 539 17.62 -7.43 9.72
N HIS A 540 18.08 -8.17 8.72
CA HIS A 540 19.43 -8.08 8.18
C HIS A 540 19.40 -7.31 6.86
N GLN A 541 20.43 -6.48 6.64
CA GLN A 541 20.55 -5.64 5.44
C GLN A 541 20.69 -6.46 4.15
N ASP A 542 21.30 -7.66 4.25
CA ASP A 542 21.55 -8.50 3.08
C ASP A 542 20.37 -9.42 2.73
N GLY A 543 19.32 -9.50 3.57
CA GLY A 543 18.13 -10.27 3.21
C GLY A 543 17.41 -11.02 4.32
N ASP A 544 16.32 -11.67 3.93
CA ASP A 544 15.45 -12.44 4.80
C ASP A 544 16.13 -13.74 5.30
N LEU A 545 16.95 -14.43 4.49
CA LEU A 545 17.65 -15.64 4.94
C LEU A 545 18.56 -15.34 6.14
N PHE A 546 19.34 -14.26 6.04
CA PHE A 546 20.20 -13.79 7.13
C PHE A 546 19.39 -13.28 8.32
N THR A 547 18.25 -12.64 8.07
CA THR A 547 17.31 -12.25 9.12
C THR A 547 16.87 -13.46 9.94
N LEU A 548 16.44 -14.55 9.28
CA LEU A 548 15.97 -15.76 9.95
C LEU A 548 17.08 -16.45 10.77
N LEU A 549 18.28 -16.55 10.21
CA LEU A 549 19.45 -17.09 10.91
C LEU A 549 19.81 -16.25 12.14
N ALA A 550 19.87 -14.93 12.00
CA ALA A 550 20.19 -14.00 13.09
C ALA A 550 19.15 -14.07 14.21
N VAL A 551 17.87 -14.19 13.86
CA VAL A 551 16.77 -14.37 14.83
C VAL A 551 16.93 -15.68 15.60
N TYR A 552 17.21 -16.79 14.91
CA TYR A 552 17.41 -18.08 15.57
C TYR A 552 18.63 -18.07 16.49
N LYS A 553 19.75 -17.52 16.03
CA LYS A 553 20.97 -17.38 16.84
C LYS A 553 20.72 -16.58 18.11
N LYS A 554 20.10 -15.40 18.01
CA LYS A 554 19.72 -14.58 19.18
C LYS A 554 18.78 -15.32 20.14
N TRP A 555 17.86 -16.12 19.62
CA TRP A 555 16.96 -16.94 20.43
C TRP A 555 17.69 -18.09 21.14
N GLU A 556 18.65 -18.73 20.47
CA GLU A 556 19.50 -19.78 21.02
C GLU A 556 20.36 -19.24 22.19
N ASP A 557 20.96 -18.05 21.99
CA ASP A 557 21.86 -17.36 22.93
C ASP A 557 21.15 -16.74 24.15
N GLY A 558 19.81 -16.65 24.17
CA GLY A 558 19.05 -16.02 25.27
C GLY A 558 19.08 -16.84 26.56
N HIS A 559 19.71 -16.31 27.61
CA HIS A 559 19.84 -16.95 28.92
C HIS A 559 18.82 -16.37 29.93
N GLU A 560 17.83 -17.19 30.28
CA GLU A 560 16.90 -17.20 31.45
C GLU A 560 15.43 -17.48 31.04
N ASN A 561 14.85 -16.79 30.05
CA ASN A 561 13.47 -17.08 29.59
C ASN A 561 13.24 -16.82 28.09
N ARG A 562 13.43 -17.86 27.26
CA ARG A 562 13.25 -17.83 25.80
C ARG A 562 11.82 -17.52 25.34
N ASN A 563 10.80 -17.89 26.12
CA ASN A 563 9.40 -17.59 25.77
C ASN A 563 9.11 -16.10 25.94
N MET A 564 9.62 -15.49 27.00
CA MET A 564 9.49 -14.05 27.24
C MET A 564 10.18 -13.25 26.14
N TRP A 565 11.38 -13.66 25.73
CA TRP A 565 12.09 -13.02 24.62
C TRP A 565 11.29 -13.10 23.31
N CYS A 566 10.69 -14.26 23.01
CA CYS A 566 9.83 -14.41 21.82
C CYS A 566 8.65 -13.42 21.87
N TRP A 567 7.97 -13.33 23.03
CA TRP A 567 6.83 -12.44 23.21
C TRP A 567 7.21 -10.95 23.05
N GLN A 568 8.33 -10.52 23.64
CA GLN A 568 8.82 -9.15 23.55
C GLN A 568 9.20 -8.73 22.12
N ASN A 569 9.64 -9.68 21.29
CA ASN A 569 10.11 -9.45 19.93
C ASN A 569 9.08 -9.84 18.85
N SER A 570 7.83 -10.13 19.22
CA SER A 570 6.78 -10.57 18.30
C SER A 570 7.19 -11.79 17.47
N ILE A 571 7.81 -12.79 18.11
CA ILE A 571 8.24 -14.06 17.52
C ILE A 571 7.38 -15.21 18.05
N ASN A 572 7.10 -16.20 17.19
CA ASN A 572 6.36 -17.39 17.56
C ASN A 572 7.25 -18.42 18.28
N ALA A 573 7.15 -18.48 19.62
CA ALA A 573 7.91 -19.42 20.44
C ALA A 573 7.67 -20.91 20.10
N LYS A 574 6.48 -21.26 19.57
CA LYS A 574 6.19 -22.64 19.12
C LYS A 574 6.94 -22.94 17.83
N THR A 575 6.95 -22.00 16.89
CA THR A 575 7.74 -22.14 15.66
C THR A 575 9.23 -22.29 15.98
N MET A 576 9.77 -21.49 16.90
CA MET A 576 11.20 -21.59 17.28
C MET A 576 11.54 -22.96 17.90
N ARG A 577 10.67 -23.49 18.77
CA ARG A 577 10.81 -24.85 19.30
C ARG A 577 10.72 -25.92 18.21
N ARG A 578 9.78 -25.77 17.26
CA ARG A 578 9.68 -26.67 16.11
C ARG A 578 10.94 -26.63 15.24
N CYS A 579 11.53 -25.45 15.02
CA CYS A 579 12.83 -25.33 14.34
C CYS A 579 13.91 -26.09 15.12
N GLN A 580 13.97 -25.93 16.45
CA GLN A 580 14.93 -26.65 17.31
C GLN A 580 14.73 -28.17 17.27
N GLU A 581 13.48 -28.65 17.30
CA GLU A 581 13.13 -30.06 17.12
C GLU A 581 13.59 -30.56 15.74
N THR A 582 13.31 -29.82 14.67
CA THR A 582 13.72 -30.16 13.30
C THR A 582 15.25 -30.20 13.17
N ILE A 583 15.96 -29.25 13.78
CA ILE A 583 17.43 -29.24 13.82
C ILE A 583 17.94 -30.49 14.53
N SER A 584 17.35 -30.86 15.68
CA SER A 584 17.73 -32.05 16.42
C SER A 584 17.47 -33.34 15.63
N GLU A 585 16.34 -33.41 14.92
CA GLU A 585 16.00 -34.52 14.01
C GLU A 585 17.01 -34.63 12.86
N LEU A 586 17.35 -33.50 12.22
CA LEU A 586 18.33 -33.45 11.14
C LEU A 586 19.74 -33.81 11.64
N GLU A 587 20.18 -33.26 12.78
CA GLU A 587 21.47 -33.59 13.39
C GLU A 587 21.58 -35.08 13.72
N ASN A 588 20.50 -35.69 14.24
CA ASN A 588 20.44 -37.12 14.50
C ASN A 588 20.51 -37.94 13.20
N CYS A 589 19.75 -37.59 12.16
CA CYS A 589 19.81 -38.24 10.86
C CYS A 589 21.23 -38.14 10.26
N LEU A 590 21.82 -36.94 10.27
CA LEU A 590 23.16 -36.69 9.76
C LEU A 590 24.21 -37.53 10.48
N LYS A 591 24.14 -37.60 11.83
CA LYS A 591 25.07 -38.38 12.64
C LYS A 591 24.90 -39.89 12.46
N HIS A 592 23.66 -40.39 12.51
CA HIS A 592 23.37 -41.82 12.60
C HIS A 592 23.15 -42.50 11.26
N GLU A 593 22.69 -41.78 10.23
CA GLU A 593 22.40 -42.34 8.91
C GLU A 593 23.38 -41.92 7.82
N LEU A 594 23.90 -40.68 7.89
CA LEU A 594 24.89 -40.16 6.94
C LEU A 594 26.33 -40.18 7.49
N LYS A 595 26.51 -40.47 8.78
CA LYS A 595 27.83 -40.46 9.47
C LYS A 595 28.56 -39.12 9.39
N ILE A 596 27.82 -38.01 9.37
CA ILE A 596 28.33 -36.63 9.34
C ILE A 596 28.26 -36.05 10.76
N ILE A 597 29.38 -35.57 11.29
CA ILE A 597 29.45 -34.92 12.60
C ILE A 597 29.36 -33.40 12.45
N ILE A 598 28.39 -32.81 13.15
CA ILE A 598 28.16 -31.37 13.18
C ILE A 598 28.80 -30.79 14.44
N PRO A 599 29.69 -29.79 14.31
CA PRO A 599 30.26 -29.08 15.45
C PRO A 599 29.22 -28.17 16.12
N SER A 600 29.40 -27.91 17.42
CA SER A 600 28.49 -27.06 18.20
C SER A 600 28.67 -25.54 17.98
N TYR A 601 29.79 -25.12 17.38
CA TYR A 601 30.13 -23.72 17.16
C TYR A 601 29.63 -23.19 15.80
N TRP A 602 29.45 -21.87 15.73
CA TRP A 602 29.06 -21.15 14.53
C TRP A 602 30.30 -20.67 13.74
N CYS A 603 30.38 -21.00 12.46
CA CYS A 603 31.31 -20.41 11.48
C CYS A 603 30.49 -19.57 10.50
N TRP A 604 30.39 -18.25 10.73
CA TRP A 604 29.61 -17.38 9.86
C TRP A 604 30.48 -16.85 8.71
N ASN A 605 30.21 -17.31 7.48
CA ASN A 605 30.52 -16.57 6.25
C ASN A 605 29.63 -17.08 5.09
N PRO A 606 28.72 -16.29 4.52
CA PRO A 606 27.70 -16.83 3.62
C PRO A 606 28.10 -16.80 2.13
N GLU A 607 27.80 -17.89 1.41
CA GLU A 607 27.70 -17.93 -0.06
C GLU A 607 26.28 -18.39 -0.45
N ALA A 608 25.73 -17.80 -1.53
CA ALA A 608 24.30 -17.81 -1.82
C ALA A 608 23.82 -19.01 -2.69
N PRO A 609 22.61 -19.56 -2.43
CA PRO A 609 22.02 -20.67 -3.19
C PRO A 609 21.00 -20.26 -4.27
N SER A 610 20.40 -21.27 -4.94
CA SER A 610 19.52 -21.22 -6.12
C SER A 610 18.14 -20.55 -5.97
N ASN A 611 17.54 -20.14 -7.11
CA ASN A 611 16.31 -19.35 -7.37
C ASN A 611 16.59 -17.85 -7.54
N LEU A 612 17.09 -17.48 -8.70
CA LEU A 612 17.58 -16.13 -9.00
C LEU A 612 16.52 -15.27 -9.70
N ALA A 613 16.41 -14.02 -9.27
CA ALA A 613 15.65 -12.97 -9.94
C ALA A 613 16.50 -11.70 -10.11
N MET A 614 16.32 -11.01 -11.23
CA MET A 614 17.06 -9.80 -11.57
C MET A 614 16.17 -8.56 -11.43
N PHE A 615 16.65 -7.50 -10.80
CA PHE A 615 15.94 -6.23 -10.73
C PHE A 615 15.88 -5.57 -12.11
N LEU A 616 14.68 -5.22 -12.58
CA LEU A 616 14.49 -4.62 -13.90
C LEU A 616 14.89 -3.14 -13.98
N GLY A 617 15.32 -2.53 -12.87
CA GLY A 617 15.80 -1.15 -12.81
C GLY A 617 14.74 -0.13 -12.39
N HIS A 618 13.50 -0.55 -12.11
CA HIS A 618 12.42 0.35 -11.69
C HIS A 618 11.37 -0.37 -10.81
N GLU A 619 10.91 0.29 -9.73
CA GLU A 619 10.01 -0.29 -8.72
C GLU A 619 8.70 -0.85 -9.30
N ARG A 620 8.07 -0.11 -10.21
CA ARG A 620 6.83 -0.53 -10.88
C ARG A 620 6.95 -1.90 -11.57
N PHE A 621 8.13 -2.21 -12.10
CA PHE A 621 8.38 -3.44 -12.84
C PHE A 621 9.13 -4.47 -11.99
N GLY A 622 9.45 -4.19 -10.73
CA GLY A 622 10.00 -5.18 -9.80
C GLY A 622 11.21 -5.97 -10.34
N TYR A 623 11.13 -7.29 -10.14
CA TYR A 623 12.15 -8.27 -10.47
C TYR A 623 11.65 -9.25 -11.53
N GLN A 624 12.53 -9.68 -12.44
CA GLN A 624 12.28 -10.72 -13.43
C GLN A 624 12.83 -12.06 -12.93
N VAL A 625 11.98 -13.07 -12.83
CA VAL A 625 12.34 -14.43 -12.41
C VAL A 625 12.90 -15.19 -13.60
N ILE A 626 14.12 -15.72 -13.48
CA ILE A 626 14.83 -16.30 -14.64
C ILE A 626 14.16 -17.56 -15.17
N SER A 627 13.64 -18.41 -14.28
CA SER A 627 13.08 -19.71 -14.67
C SER A 627 11.73 -19.59 -15.39
N THR A 628 10.97 -18.52 -15.14
CA THR A 628 9.59 -18.37 -15.61
C THR A 628 9.38 -17.14 -16.48
N ASP A 629 10.38 -16.28 -16.60
CA ASP A 629 10.33 -14.97 -17.27
C ASP A 629 9.26 -14.02 -16.67
N GLN A 630 8.78 -14.32 -15.46
CA GLN A 630 7.70 -13.57 -14.83
C GLN A 630 8.23 -12.33 -14.10
N ILE A 631 7.45 -11.26 -14.17
CA ILE A 631 7.72 -10.00 -13.49
C ILE A 631 6.98 -9.98 -12.13
N VAL A 632 7.74 -9.87 -11.05
CA VAL A 632 7.24 -10.03 -9.68
C VAL A 632 7.86 -8.98 -8.74
N ASN A 633 7.07 -8.43 -7.82
CA ASN A 633 7.56 -7.45 -6.83
C ASN A 633 8.04 -8.13 -5.54
N LEU A 634 8.87 -7.44 -4.76
CA LEU A 634 9.22 -7.91 -3.41
C LEU A 634 7.97 -7.87 -2.52
N HIS A 635 7.76 -8.92 -1.72
CA HIS A 635 6.71 -8.90 -0.72
C HIS A 635 6.95 -7.77 0.30
N PRO A 636 5.92 -7.04 0.77
CA PRO A 636 6.09 -5.93 1.73
C PRO A 636 6.78 -6.31 3.05
N SER A 637 6.85 -7.60 3.37
CA SER A 637 7.52 -8.09 4.56
C SER A 637 9.03 -8.30 4.39
N CYS A 638 9.60 -8.10 3.19
CA CYS A 638 11.00 -8.34 2.88
C CYS A 638 11.92 -7.36 3.62
N SER A 639 13.00 -7.86 4.23
CA SER A 639 13.96 -7.02 4.96
C SER A 639 14.62 -5.95 4.10
N LEU A 640 14.89 -6.23 2.81
CA LEU A 640 15.53 -5.32 1.87
C LEU A 640 14.73 -4.01 1.69
N LEU A 641 13.40 -4.07 1.77
CA LEU A 641 12.54 -2.89 1.68
C LEU A 641 12.69 -1.97 2.90
N ASN A 642 12.97 -2.51 4.08
CA ASN A 642 13.19 -1.72 5.29
C ASN A 642 14.45 -0.86 5.22
N TYR A 643 15.45 -1.31 4.45
CA TYR A 643 16.71 -0.59 4.23
C TYR A 643 16.70 0.26 2.95
N GLY A 644 15.61 0.25 2.17
CA GLY A 644 15.52 0.94 0.88
C GLY A 644 16.46 0.37 -0.19
N THR A 645 17.04 -0.81 0.05
CA THR A 645 17.99 -1.47 -0.85
C THR A 645 17.26 -2.25 -1.93
N LYS A 646 17.71 -2.13 -3.18
CA LYS A 646 17.21 -2.88 -4.33
C LYS A 646 18.40 -3.49 -5.07
N PRO A 647 18.95 -4.60 -4.56
CA PRO A 647 20.08 -5.26 -5.19
C PRO A 647 19.70 -5.69 -6.62
N ASP A 648 20.68 -5.66 -7.51
CA ASP A 648 20.49 -6.06 -8.91
C ASP A 648 20.06 -7.51 -9.04
N TRP A 649 20.51 -8.35 -8.11
CA TRP A 649 20.22 -9.77 -8.08
C TRP A 649 19.75 -10.20 -6.71
N VAL A 650 18.70 -11.02 -6.69
CA VAL A 650 18.16 -11.60 -5.47
C VAL A 650 17.88 -13.08 -5.62
N VAL A 651 17.99 -13.80 -4.51
CA VAL A 651 17.46 -15.15 -4.36
C VAL A 651 16.21 -15.14 -3.51
N PHE A 652 15.26 -16.01 -3.83
CA PHE A 652 13.97 -16.07 -3.16
C PHE A 652 13.51 -17.51 -2.89
N SER A 653 12.69 -17.70 -1.85
CA SER A 653 12.19 -19.03 -1.48
C SER A 653 10.99 -19.46 -2.31
N GLU A 654 9.99 -18.59 -2.43
CA GLU A 654 8.72 -18.89 -3.09
C GLU A 654 8.10 -17.63 -3.71
N ILE A 655 7.18 -17.82 -4.64
CA ILE A 655 6.37 -16.75 -5.23
C ILE A 655 4.96 -16.91 -4.69
N LEU A 656 4.55 -15.93 -3.89
CA LEU A 656 3.22 -15.88 -3.30
C LEU A 656 2.27 -15.14 -4.26
N SER A 657 1.29 -15.87 -4.79
CA SER A 657 0.22 -15.29 -5.61
C SER A 657 -0.99 -14.95 -4.72
N VAL A 658 -1.07 -13.71 -4.23
CA VAL A 658 -2.30 -13.10 -3.70
C VAL A 658 -2.88 -12.22 -4.85
N PRO A 659 -3.80 -11.22 -4.74
CA PRO A 659 -4.28 -10.53 -5.96
C PRO A 659 -3.16 -9.90 -6.81
N ASN A 660 -1.96 -9.72 -6.23
CA ASN A 660 -0.70 -9.54 -6.96
C ASN A 660 0.31 -10.65 -6.59
N GLN A 661 1.31 -10.85 -7.45
CA GLN A 661 2.41 -11.79 -7.20
C GLN A 661 3.57 -11.11 -6.46
N TYR A 662 4.13 -11.82 -5.48
CA TYR A 662 5.24 -11.33 -4.66
C TYR A 662 6.34 -12.38 -4.47
N LEU A 663 7.61 -11.96 -4.54
CA LEU A 663 8.76 -12.75 -4.09
C LEU A 663 8.81 -12.75 -2.55
N VAL A 664 8.92 -13.93 -1.95
CA VAL A 664 8.94 -14.13 -0.48
C VAL A 664 10.27 -14.73 -0.04
N CYS A 665 10.74 -14.30 1.14
CA CYS A 665 12.02 -14.68 1.74
C CYS A 665 13.19 -14.38 0.80
N VAL A 666 13.44 -13.08 0.59
CA VAL A 666 14.34 -12.57 -0.46
C VAL A 666 15.67 -12.13 0.13
N THR A 667 16.77 -12.48 -0.54
CA THR A 667 18.15 -12.17 -0.12
C THR A 667 18.97 -11.66 -1.28
N ALA A 668 19.77 -10.62 -1.05
CA ALA A 668 20.66 -10.05 -2.04
C ALA A 668 21.75 -11.05 -2.45
N VAL A 669 22.15 -11.01 -3.71
CA VAL A 669 23.28 -11.81 -4.21
C VAL A 669 24.28 -10.89 -4.90
N ASP A 670 25.55 -11.07 -4.55
CA ASP A 670 26.65 -10.34 -5.19
C ASP A 670 26.88 -10.82 -6.61
N HIS A 671 27.19 -9.87 -7.50
CA HIS A 671 27.41 -10.12 -8.92
C HIS A 671 28.58 -11.09 -9.18
N ASP A 672 29.66 -10.99 -8.40
CA ASP A 672 30.82 -11.87 -8.49
C ASP A 672 30.50 -13.32 -8.09
N ALA A 673 29.63 -13.51 -7.09
CA ALA A 673 29.21 -14.83 -6.63
C ALA A 673 28.35 -15.56 -7.70
N LEU A 674 27.62 -14.81 -8.51
CA LEU A 674 26.81 -15.38 -9.60
C LEU A 674 27.65 -15.98 -10.72
N TYR A 675 28.79 -15.36 -11.05
CA TYR A 675 29.68 -15.87 -12.08
C TYR A 675 30.40 -17.16 -11.69
N ALA A 676 30.52 -17.44 -10.39
CA ALA A 676 31.01 -18.72 -9.90
C ALA A 676 30.00 -19.87 -10.12
N ILE A 677 28.70 -19.55 -10.22
CA ILE A 677 27.60 -20.52 -10.23
C ILE A 677 26.96 -20.66 -11.62
N HIS A 678 26.86 -19.57 -12.39
CA HIS A 678 26.20 -19.54 -13.70
C HIS A 678 27.14 -19.11 -14.85
N PRO A 679 26.96 -19.65 -16.07
CA PRO A 679 27.75 -19.23 -17.24
C PRO A 679 27.55 -17.75 -17.58
N MET A 680 28.65 -17.04 -17.86
CA MET A 680 28.68 -15.61 -18.25
C MET A 680 27.66 -15.26 -19.35
N SER A 681 27.51 -16.13 -20.36
CA SER A 681 26.63 -15.89 -21.51
C SER A 681 25.15 -15.79 -21.13
N SER A 682 24.71 -16.53 -20.11
CA SER A 682 23.32 -16.52 -19.65
C SER A 682 22.99 -15.22 -18.90
N ILE A 683 23.94 -14.72 -18.11
CA ILE A 683 23.79 -13.46 -17.35
C ILE A 683 23.77 -12.25 -18.31
N GLN A 684 24.66 -12.23 -19.31
CA GLN A 684 24.71 -11.14 -20.30
C GLN A 684 23.43 -11.02 -21.14
N GLN A 685 22.80 -12.15 -21.49
CA GLN A 685 21.51 -12.12 -22.22
C GLN A 685 20.38 -11.52 -21.39
N LEU A 686 20.41 -11.70 -20.07
CA LEU A 686 19.42 -11.15 -19.16
C LEU A 686 19.63 -9.65 -18.94
N GLU A 687 20.87 -9.19 -18.80
CA GLU A 687 21.19 -7.76 -18.62
C GLU A 687 20.73 -6.86 -19.79
N ILE A 688 20.60 -7.41 -21.01
CA ILE A 688 20.02 -6.70 -22.16
C ILE A 688 18.59 -6.20 -21.88
N HIS A 689 17.84 -6.93 -21.05
CA HIS A 689 16.44 -6.64 -20.73
C HIS A 689 16.27 -5.63 -19.58
N LYS A 690 17.36 -5.26 -18.88
CA LYS A 690 17.36 -4.31 -17.76
C LYS A 690 17.10 -2.88 -18.25
N LEU A 691 16.24 -2.14 -17.55
CA LEU A 691 16.03 -0.72 -17.84
C LEU A 691 17.23 0.08 -17.34
N GLN A 692 17.77 0.90 -18.24
CA GLN A 692 18.76 1.91 -17.91
C GLN A 692 18.08 3.20 -17.47
N ILE A 693 18.81 3.98 -16.68
CA ILE A 693 18.35 5.27 -16.16
C ILE A 693 19.15 6.37 -16.85
N LYS A 694 18.47 7.35 -17.45
CA LYS A 694 19.09 8.58 -17.98
C LYS A 694 18.37 9.79 -17.40
N VAL A 695 19.13 10.71 -16.81
CA VAL A 695 18.60 11.90 -16.13
C VAL A 695 18.81 13.13 -17.00
N ILE A 696 17.75 13.91 -17.20
CA ILE A 696 17.80 15.24 -17.82
C ILE A 696 17.72 16.27 -16.69
N SER A 697 18.84 16.93 -16.42
CA SER A 697 18.99 17.94 -15.36
C SER A 697 18.99 19.38 -15.90
N GLY A 698 18.85 20.36 -15.02
CA GLY A 698 18.95 21.79 -15.37
C GLY A 698 17.64 22.41 -15.88
N LEU A 699 16.50 21.80 -15.55
CA LEU A 699 15.17 22.28 -15.96
C LEU A 699 14.60 23.25 -14.92
N GLY A 700 13.65 24.11 -15.30
CA GLY A 700 12.95 24.98 -14.35
C GLY A 700 11.61 24.38 -13.92
N ASN A 701 11.17 24.61 -12.68
CA ASN A 701 9.87 24.12 -12.18
C ASN A 701 8.67 24.49 -13.08
N ASN A 702 8.68 25.67 -13.69
CA ASN A 702 7.63 26.09 -14.62
C ASN A 702 7.65 25.25 -15.92
N LEU A 703 8.85 24.92 -16.43
CA LEU A 703 9.00 24.05 -17.59
C LEU A 703 8.49 22.64 -17.28
N LEU A 704 8.89 22.10 -16.13
CA LEU A 704 8.44 20.79 -15.65
C LEU A 704 6.92 20.75 -15.47
N GLY A 705 6.32 21.80 -14.91
CA GLY A 705 4.87 21.92 -14.77
C GLY A 705 4.14 21.88 -16.12
N LYS A 706 4.64 22.56 -17.15
CA LYS A 706 4.06 22.51 -18.51
C LYS A 706 4.30 21.16 -19.19
N PHE A 707 5.49 20.58 -19.03
CA PHE A 707 5.82 19.26 -19.55
C PHE A 707 4.93 18.15 -18.96
N VAL A 708 4.67 18.19 -17.65
CA VAL A 708 3.74 17.26 -16.98
C VAL A 708 2.29 17.52 -17.38
N GLY A 709 1.92 18.81 -17.48
CA GLY A 709 0.56 19.25 -17.80
C GLY A 709 -0.41 19.09 -16.62
N LYS A 710 -1.65 19.53 -16.80
CA LYS A 710 -2.69 19.43 -15.75
C LYS A 710 -2.94 17.95 -15.42
N SER A 711 -2.81 17.59 -14.14
CA SER A 711 -2.96 16.22 -13.63
C SER A 711 -2.09 15.15 -14.33
N GLY A 712 -0.95 15.54 -14.92
CA GLY A 712 -0.03 14.60 -15.59
C GLY A 712 -0.45 14.15 -16.99
N GLN A 713 -1.49 14.73 -17.58
CA GLN A 713 -2.02 14.29 -18.87
C GLN A 713 -1.02 14.41 -20.03
N ASN A 714 -0.15 15.43 -20.03
CA ASN A 714 0.80 15.63 -21.11
C ASN A 714 1.94 14.61 -21.03
N GLN A 715 2.45 14.34 -19.82
CA GLN A 715 3.41 13.28 -19.55
C GLN A 715 2.85 11.90 -19.95
N GLN A 716 1.59 11.60 -19.62
CA GLN A 716 0.97 10.32 -20.00
C GLN A 716 0.85 10.14 -21.52
N LYS A 717 0.50 11.20 -22.27
CA LYS A 717 0.47 11.18 -23.75
C LYS A 717 1.85 10.92 -24.37
N ILE A 718 2.89 11.48 -23.78
CA ILE A 718 4.27 11.23 -24.23
C ILE A 718 4.66 9.78 -23.94
N ILE A 719 4.35 9.27 -22.74
CA ILE A 719 4.60 7.87 -22.39
C ILE A 719 3.84 6.91 -23.29
N SER A 720 2.55 7.14 -23.58
CA SER A 720 1.77 6.28 -24.47
C SER A 720 2.35 6.24 -25.88
N ARG A 721 2.74 7.39 -26.43
CA ARG A 721 3.41 7.48 -27.73
C ARG A 721 4.76 6.74 -27.74
N LEU A 722 5.55 6.89 -26.68
CA LEU A 722 6.84 6.18 -26.55
C LEU A 722 6.66 4.66 -26.54
N LYS A 723 5.63 4.16 -25.83
CA LYS A 723 5.30 2.74 -25.78
C LYS A 723 4.88 2.20 -27.14
N GLU A 724 4.03 2.93 -27.87
CA GLU A 724 3.63 2.59 -29.25
C GLU A 724 4.82 2.60 -30.21
N ASP A 725 5.65 3.65 -30.17
CA ASP A 725 6.79 3.84 -31.08
C ASP A 725 7.93 2.83 -30.85
N CYS A 726 8.07 2.28 -29.65
CA CYS A 726 9.14 1.35 -29.29
C CYS A 726 8.66 -0.09 -29.04
N LYS A 727 7.33 -0.33 -29.03
CA LYS A 727 6.71 -1.62 -28.69
C LYS A 727 7.23 -2.22 -27.38
N ASP A 728 7.47 -1.37 -26.36
CA ASP A 728 7.92 -1.78 -25.04
C ASP A 728 7.09 -1.08 -23.96
N ASP A 729 6.22 -1.85 -23.29
CA ASP A 729 5.31 -1.35 -22.26
C ASP A 729 6.02 -0.95 -20.96
N ARG A 730 7.30 -1.28 -20.82
CA ARG A 730 8.12 -0.99 -19.62
C ARG A 730 8.71 0.42 -19.65
N LEU A 731 8.60 1.15 -20.77
CA LEU A 731 9.09 2.52 -20.88
C LEU A 731 8.33 3.46 -19.96
N THR A 732 9.06 4.22 -19.14
CA THR A 732 8.48 5.21 -18.22
C THR A 732 9.35 6.47 -18.18
N VAL A 733 8.69 7.61 -18.00
CA VAL A 733 9.32 8.93 -17.80
C VAL A 733 8.77 9.48 -16.49
N GLU A 734 9.65 9.81 -15.55
CA GLU A 734 9.28 10.38 -14.26
C GLU A 734 9.83 11.80 -14.11
N VAL A 735 9.13 12.64 -13.35
CA VAL A 735 9.50 14.04 -13.14
C VAL A 735 9.73 14.29 -11.66
N ASN A 736 10.95 14.68 -11.30
CA ASN A 736 11.33 15.03 -9.94
C ASN A 736 11.38 16.56 -9.81
N PHE A 737 10.32 17.14 -9.26
CA PHE A 737 10.21 18.58 -9.01
C PHE A 737 11.19 19.10 -7.93
N ASN A 738 11.63 18.24 -7.00
CA ASN A 738 12.55 18.66 -5.95
C ASN A 738 13.96 18.91 -6.51
N ASN A 739 14.39 18.03 -7.42
CA ASN A 739 15.72 18.12 -8.05
C ASN A 739 15.71 18.85 -9.39
N ASN A 740 14.54 19.24 -9.90
CA ASN A 740 14.32 19.77 -11.23
C ASN A 740 14.81 18.84 -12.36
N GLU A 741 14.49 17.55 -12.26
CA GLU A 741 14.99 16.50 -13.15
C GLU A 741 13.85 15.76 -13.84
N VAL A 742 14.10 15.31 -15.06
CA VAL A 742 13.27 14.29 -15.75
C VAL A 742 14.09 13.02 -15.87
N VAL A 743 13.57 11.92 -15.33
CA VAL A 743 14.24 10.62 -15.27
C VAL A 743 13.60 9.69 -16.30
N LEU A 744 14.43 9.14 -17.18
CA LEU A 744 14.02 8.24 -18.25
C LEU A 744 14.38 6.80 -17.89
N PHE A 745 13.43 5.88 -18.06
CA PHE A 745 13.62 4.45 -17.88
C PHE A 745 13.36 3.72 -19.19
N ALA A 746 14.41 3.17 -19.78
CA ALA A 746 14.36 2.47 -21.07
C ALA A 746 15.46 1.42 -21.21
N THR A 747 15.27 0.40 -22.02
CA THR A 747 16.34 -0.54 -22.38
C THR A 747 17.44 0.18 -23.16
N ALA A 748 18.66 -0.37 -23.15
CA ALA A 748 19.81 0.19 -23.86
C ALA A 748 19.50 0.44 -25.36
N GLN A 749 18.72 -0.44 -25.98
CA GLN A 749 18.32 -0.35 -27.38
C GLN A 749 17.43 0.88 -27.67
N HIS A 750 16.58 1.28 -26.73
CA HIS A 750 15.58 2.33 -26.94
C HIS A 750 15.97 3.67 -26.30
N MET A 751 16.97 3.71 -25.43
CA MET A 751 17.32 4.89 -24.62
C MET A 751 17.59 6.15 -25.45
N GLU A 752 18.34 6.06 -26.55
CA GLU A 752 18.64 7.24 -27.39
C GLU A 752 17.39 7.78 -28.09
N LYS A 753 16.49 6.90 -28.54
CA LYS A 753 15.22 7.30 -29.15
C LYS A 753 14.30 7.98 -28.12
N VAL A 754 14.19 7.39 -26.93
CA VAL A 754 13.39 7.94 -25.82
C VAL A 754 13.93 9.31 -25.39
N PHE A 755 15.25 9.43 -25.21
CA PHE A 755 15.90 10.69 -24.87
C PHE A 755 15.62 11.78 -25.90
N CYS A 756 15.76 11.47 -27.20
CA CYS A 756 15.49 12.43 -28.27
C CYS A 756 14.03 12.95 -28.23
N ILE A 757 13.06 12.05 -28.11
CA ILE A 757 11.63 12.42 -28.09
C ILE A 757 11.30 13.28 -26.86
N VAL A 758 11.77 12.89 -25.67
CA VAL A 758 11.50 13.64 -24.44
C VAL A 758 12.23 14.97 -24.42
N ASN A 759 13.49 15.03 -24.86
CA ASN A 759 14.24 16.27 -24.96
C ASN A 759 13.60 17.23 -25.97
N ASN A 760 13.15 16.75 -27.13
CA ASN A 760 12.43 17.58 -28.10
C ASN A 760 11.11 18.14 -27.53
N ALA A 761 10.38 17.36 -26.73
CA ALA A 761 9.18 17.83 -26.05
C ALA A 761 9.50 18.92 -25.01
N LEU A 762 10.54 18.72 -24.20
CA LEU A 762 11.01 19.72 -23.22
C LEU A 762 11.50 21.00 -23.92
N GLU A 763 12.26 20.90 -25.00
CA GLU A 763 12.72 22.05 -25.77
C GLU A 763 11.57 22.82 -26.42
N CYS A 764 10.54 22.11 -26.90
CA CYS A 764 9.33 22.71 -27.47
C CYS A 764 8.60 23.56 -26.41
N GLU A 765 8.35 23.00 -25.22
CA GLU A 765 7.74 23.75 -24.11
C GLU A 765 8.63 24.92 -23.66
N GLY A 766 9.95 24.72 -23.63
CA GLY A 766 10.92 25.77 -23.32
C GLY A 766 10.91 26.93 -24.33
N LYS A 767 10.77 26.63 -25.63
CA LYS A 767 10.62 27.65 -26.69
C LYS A 767 9.31 28.43 -26.54
N LEU A 768 8.20 27.73 -26.28
CA LEU A 768 6.90 28.36 -26.07
C LEU A 768 6.91 29.30 -24.86
N MET A 769 7.51 28.90 -23.74
CA MET A 769 7.61 29.75 -22.55
C MET A 769 8.45 31.02 -22.77
N ARG A 770 9.50 30.97 -23.59
CA ARG A 770 10.32 32.15 -23.88
C ARG A 770 9.58 33.21 -24.71
N ASN A 771 8.61 32.75 -25.51
CA ASN A 771 7.88 33.61 -26.44
C ASN A 771 6.50 34.04 -25.90
N GLU A 772 6.07 33.50 -24.75
CA GLU A 772 4.78 33.80 -24.15
C GLU A 772 4.73 35.23 -23.62
N CYS A 773 3.75 36.00 -24.11
CA CYS A 773 3.49 37.36 -23.65
C CYS A 773 2.15 37.46 -22.91
N LEU A 774 2.10 38.26 -21.85
CA LEU A 774 0.93 38.50 -21.03
C LEU A 774 0.26 39.82 -21.43
N GLU A 775 -0.96 39.73 -21.95
CA GLU A 775 -1.79 40.90 -22.24
C GLU A 775 -2.48 41.40 -20.95
N ARG A 776 -2.31 42.68 -20.63
CA ARG A 776 -2.92 43.33 -19.45
C ARG A 776 -3.48 44.69 -19.82
N SER A 777 -4.72 44.96 -19.42
CA SER A 777 -5.26 46.32 -19.42
C SER A 777 -4.56 47.14 -18.34
N LEU A 778 -4.02 48.30 -18.72
CA LEU A 778 -3.36 49.21 -17.79
C LEU A 778 -4.35 49.96 -16.89
N PHE A 779 -5.63 50.03 -17.30
CA PHE A 779 -6.68 50.74 -16.58
C PHE A 779 -7.99 49.93 -16.60
N PRO A 780 -8.26 49.09 -15.59
CA PRO A 780 -9.44 48.20 -15.59
C PRO A 780 -10.80 48.90 -15.49
N GLU A 781 -10.85 50.20 -15.21
CA GLU A 781 -12.04 50.90 -14.68
C GLU A 781 -12.74 51.88 -15.67
N ARG A 782 -12.54 51.75 -16.99
CA ARG A 782 -13.23 52.58 -18.00
C ARG A 782 -14.32 51.80 -18.73
N SER A 783 -15.53 52.36 -18.80
CA SER A 783 -16.52 51.98 -19.82
C SER A 783 -16.02 52.51 -21.17
N GLY A 784 -15.33 51.65 -21.93
CA GLY A 784 -14.67 51.94 -23.20
C GLY A 784 -13.20 51.45 -23.23
N SER A 785 -12.75 50.96 -24.39
CA SER A 785 -11.47 50.26 -24.58
C SER A 785 -10.28 50.91 -23.88
N SER A 786 -9.77 50.24 -22.84
CA SER A 786 -8.61 50.67 -22.07
C SER A 786 -7.30 50.41 -22.82
N PRO A 787 -6.26 51.25 -22.62
CA PRO A 787 -4.91 50.96 -23.09
C PRO A 787 -4.41 49.59 -22.64
N ILE A 788 -3.87 48.81 -23.58
CA ILE A 788 -3.41 47.43 -23.36
C ILE A 788 -1.89 47.38 -23.44
N ALA A 789 -1.25 46.76 -22.46
CA ALA A 789 0.17 46.46 -22.50
C ALA A 789 0.37 44.95 -22.65
N LEU A 790 1.29 44.58 -23.55
CA LEU A 790 1.72 43.22 -23.77
C LEU A 790 3.11 43.05 -23.14
N PHE A 791 3.19 42.25 -22.08
CA PHE A 791 4.42 42.03 -21.32
C PHE A 791 5.07 40.71 -21.71
N GLY A 792 6.31 40.74 -22.19
CA GLY A 792 7.13 39.55 -22.45
C GLY A 792 7.88 39.08 -21.20
N SER A 793 8.78 38.11 -21.39
CA SER A 793 9.65 37.59 -20.33
C SER A 793 10.40 38.71 -19.60
N GLY A 794 10.43 38.67 -18.27
CA GLY A 794 11.09 39.71 -17.45
C GLY A 794 10.31 41.02 -17.32
N ALA A 795 8.99 41.00 -17.62
CA ALA A 795 8.13 42.18 -17.64
C ALA A 795 8.52 43.25 -18.67
N GLU A 796 9.28 42.86 -19.69
CA GLU A 796 9.60 43.72 -20.83
C GLU A 796 8.31 44.08 -21.57
N VAL A 797 8.02 45.37 -21.76
CA VAL A 797 6.86 45.81 -22.54
C VAL A 797 7.15 45.55 -24.02
N LYS A 798 6.53 44.50 -24.58
CA LYS A 798 6.66 44.14 -26.00
C LYS A 798 5.81 45.04 -26.90
N HIS A 799 4.64 45.46 -26.43
CA HIS A 799 3.78 46.41 -27.13
C HIS A 799 2.89 47.18 -26.14
N LEU A 800 2.58 48.43 -26.47
CA LEU A 800 1.66 49.28 -25.73
C LEU A 800 0.62 49.85 -26.70
N GLU A 801 -0.59 49.28 -26.68
CA GLU A 801 -1.69 49.74 -27.52
C GLU A 801 -2.49 50.83 -26.80
N LEU A 802 -2.32 52.07 -27.26
CA LEU A 802 -3.03 53.24 -26.77
C LEU A 802 -4.28 53.58 -27.61
N GLY A 803 -4.40 52.98 -28.80
CA GLY A 803 -5.54 53.14 -29.70
C GLY A 803 -6.66 52.14 -29.41
N LYS A 804 -7.84 52.34 -30.02
CA LYS A 804 -8.99 51.42 -29.92
C LYS A 804 -8.83 50.15 -30.79
N ARG A 805 -7.60 49.67 -31.00
CA ARG A 805 -7.29 48.52 -31.86
C ARG A 805 -7.14 47.26 -31.02
N TYR A 806 -7.28 46.10 -31.64
CA TYR A 806 -7.23 44.80 -30.95
C TYR A 806 -5.90 44.09 -31.23
N LEU A 807 -5.35 43.46 -30.19
CA LEU A 807 -4.17 42.59 -30.29
C LEU A 807 -4.56 41.11 -30.35
N THR A 808 -5.79 40.79 -29.90
CA THR A 808 -6.27 39.43 -29.74
C THR A 808 -7.46 39.14 -30.63
N VAL A 809 -7.41 37.99 -31.29
CA VAL A 809 -8.48 37.45 -32.12
C VAL A 809 -8.97 36.13 -31.51
N GLU A 810 -10.24 35.82 -31.68
CA GLU A 810 -10.88 34.56 -31.31
C GLU A 810 -11.05 33.69 -32.56
N VAL A 811 -10.63 32.43 -32.45
CA VAL A 811 -10.69 31.44 -33.52
C VAL A 811 -11.86 30.50 -33.26
N LEU A 812 -12.76 30.45 -34.22
CA LEU A 812 -13.97 29.62 -34.22
C LEU A 812 -13.86 28.55 -35.30
N HIS A 813 -14.21 27.32 -34.95
CA HIS A 813 -14.22 26.17 -35.85
C HIS A 813 -15.34 25.20 -35.45
N GLN A 814 -16.03 24.60 -36.41
CA GLN A 814 -17.19 23.72 -36.15
C GLN A 814 -16.81 22.48 -35.31
N ASN A 815 -15.59 21.97 -35.47
CA ASN A 815 -15.04 20.84 -34.71
C ASN A 815 -13.91 21.31 -33.77
N ALA A 816 -14.15 22.33 -32.95
CA ALA A 816 -13.11 22.97 -32.14
C ALA A 816 -12.43 22.04 -31.11
N SER A 817 -13.11 20.99 -30.63
CA SER A 817 -12.56 20.02 -29.67
C SER A 817 -11.47 19.12 -30.27
N ASP A 818 -11.56 18.83 -31.56
CA ASP A 818 -10.78 17.78 -32.22
C ASP A 818 -9.55 18.33 -32.98
N ILE A 819 -9.40 19.66 -32.99
CA ILE A 819 -8.27 20.35 -33.62
C ILE A 819 -6.99 20.12 -32.82
N ASN A 820 -5.93 19.68 -33.52
CA ASN A 820 -4.57 19.66 -33.01
C ASN A 820 -4.03 21.09 -32.87
N ASP A 821 -3.82 21.54 -31.63
CA ASP A 821 -3.39 22.90 -31.31
C ASP A 821 -2.07 23.27 -32.02
N LYS A 822 -1.14 22.32 -32.15
CA LYS A 822 0.19 22.57 -32.76
C LYS A 822 0.11 22.77 -34.27
N GLU A 823 -0.78 22.06 -34.96
CA GLU A 823 -0.99 22.22 -36.41
C GLU A 823 -1.65 23.55 -36.73
N LEU A 824 -2.67 23.95 -35.95
CA LEU A 824 -3.34 25.22 -36.15
C LEU A 824 -2.38 26.40 -35.88
N ILE A 825 -1.60 26.34 -34.80
CA ILE A 825 -0.60 27.39 -34.50
C ILE A 825 0.46 27.47 -35.61
N SER A 826 0.92 26.32 -36.14
CA SER A 826 1.88 26.30 -37.24
C SER A 826 1.30 26.90 -38.53
N LEU A 827 0.01 26.65 -38.82
CA LEU A 827 -0.68 27.27 -39.96
C LEU A 827 -0.76 28.78 -39.79
N VAL A 828 -1.16 29.25 -38.60
CA VAL A 828 -1.25 30.68 -38.29
C VAL A 828 0.11 31.35 -38.42
N ASP A 829 1.18 30.76 -37.86
CA ASP A 829 2.53 31.33 -37.91
C ASP A 829 3.10 31.36 -39.34
N SER A 830 2.69 30.41 -40.20
CA SER A 830 3.09 30.38 -41.62
C SER A 830 2.43 31.48 -42.46
N LEU A 831 1.25 31.96 -42.06
CA LEU A 831 0.45 32.94 -42.80
C LEU A 831 0.53 34.35 -42.20
N VAL A 832 0.77 34.45 -40.89
CA VAL A 832 0.79 35.69 -40.12
C VAL A 832 1.90 35.62 -39.06
N SER A 833 2.91 36.47 -39.23
CA SER A 833 4.04 36.52 -38.29
C SER A 833 3.66 37.22 -36.98
N GLY A 834 4.33 36.85 -35.89
CA GLY A 834 4.31 37.62 -34.63
C GLY A 834 3.19 37.24 -33.68
N ILE A 835 2.87 35.95 -33.58
CA ILE A 835 2.06 35.40 -32.49
C ILE A 835 2.80 35.62 -31.16
N ALA A 836 2.12 36.23 -30.20
CA ALA A 836 2.65 36.54 -28.87
C ALA A 836 2.11 35.61 -27.77
N ASN A 837 0.87 35.14 -27.92
CA ASN A 837 0.27 34.17 -27.00
C ASN A 837 -0.91 33.46 -27.66
N PHE A 838 -1.32 32.31 -27.12
CA PHE A 838 -2.57 31.65 -27.49
C PHE A 838 -3.22 31.00 -26.26
N HIS A 839 -4.54 31.00 -26.21
CA HIS A 839 -5.30 30.41 -25.12
C HIS A 839 -6.46 29.58 -25.67
N LYS A 840 -6.40 28.25 -25.49
CA LYS A 840 -7.51 27.35 -25.79
C LYS A 840 -8.64 27.51 -24.77
N SER A 841 -9.88 27.64 -25.21
CA SER A 841 -11.04 27.74 -24.31
C SER A 841 -11.31 26.39 -23.63
N SER A 842 -11.06 26.28 -22.31
CA SER A 842 -11.52 25.14 -21.52
C SER A 842 -12.99 25.33 -21.13
N GLY A 843 -13.88 24.52 -21.68
CA GLY A 843 -15.30 24.56 -21.35
C GLY A 843 -15.55 24.13 -19.90
N ASN A 844 -16.02 25.06 -19.07
CA ASN A 844 -16.89 24.69 -17.95
C ASN A 844 -18.26 24.40 -18.56
N PHE A 845 -18.71 23.14 -18.48
CA PHE A 845 -20.02 22.70 -18.98
C PHE A 845 -21.15 23.54 -18.36
N ARG A 846 -21.56 24.58 -19.06
CA ARG A 846 -22.91 25.16 -18.97
C ARG A 846 -23.57 24.95 -20.32
N LEU A 847 -24.65 24.18 -20.29
CA LEU A 847 -25.46 23.76 -21.41
C LEU A 847 -25.90 25.01 -22.23
N GLY A 848 -25.46 25.12 -23.51
CA GLY A 848 -26.25 25.86 -24.50
C GLY A 848 -25.61 26.74 -25.57
N SER A 849 -24.29 27.05 -25.63
CA SER A 849 -23.87 28.03 -26.67
C SER A 849 -22.44 28.05 -27.26
N ASP A 850 -21.48 27.21 -26.87
CA ASP A 850 -20.05 27.46 -27.24
C ASP A 850 -19.30 26.28 -27.90
N GLU A 851 -19.97 25.37 -28.62
CA GLU A 851 -19.32 24.22 -29.29
C GLU A 851 -18.38 24.61 -30.46
N THR A 852 -18.43 25.85 -30.93
CA THR A 852 -17.63 26.31 -32.08
C THR A 852 -16.38 27.10 -31.70
N LYS A 853 -16.08 27.30 -30.40
CA LYS A 853 -14.93 28.11 -29.96
C LYS A 853 -13.70 27.24 -29.70
N TRP A 854 -12.63 27.44 -30.47
CA TRP A 854 -11.34 26.79 -30.20
C TRP A 854 -10.53 27.56 -29.15
N GLY A 855 -10.37 28.87 -29.32
CA GLY A 855 -9.53 29.67 -28.43
C GLY A 855 -9.18 31.04 -28.98
N LYS A 856 -8.28 31.74 -28.30
CA LYS A 856 -7.82 33.10 -28.64
C LYS A 856 -6.35 33.09 -29.02
N ILE A 857 -5.97 33.96 -29.96
CA ILE A 857 -4.58 34.20 -30.37
C ILE A 857 -4.28 35.68 -30.22
N THR A 858 -3.21 36.00 -29.49
CA THR A 858 -2.70 37.36 -29.27
C THR A 858 -1.47 37.57 -30.12
N PHE A 859 -1.38 38.72 -30.80
CA PHE A 859 -0.24 39.08 -31.63
C PHE A 859 0.59 40.21 -31.00
N LEU A 860 1.86 40.29 -31.39
CA LEU A 860 2.81 41.31 -30.93
C LEU A 860 2.40 42.72 -31.37
N LYS A 861 1.67 42.81 -32.48
CA LYS A 861 1.27 44.08 -33.10
C LYS A 861 -0.18 44.01 -33.59
N PRO A 862 -0.97 45.10 -33.51
CA PRO A 862 -2.35 45.13 -33.98
C PRO A 862 -2.45 44.88 -35.49
N GLU A 863 -1.46 45.31 -36.26
CA GLU A 863 -1.41 45.09 -37.71
C GLU A 863 -1.39 43.60 -38.04
N ASN A 864 -0.74 42.79 -37.21
CA ASN A 864 -0.68 41.34 -37.37
C ASN A 864 -2.02 40.67 -36.97
N ALA A 865 -2.73 41.23 -35.98
CA ALA A 865 -4.07 40.76 -35.61
C ALA A 865 -5.09 41.08 -36.71
N GLU A 866 -4.99 42.24 -37.36
CA GLU A 866 -5.79 42.60 -38.53
C GLU A 866 -5.48 41.71 -39.74
N ASP A 867 -4.20 41.41 -39.98
CA ASP A 867 -3.75 40.44 -40.97
C ASP A 867 -4.32 39.03 -40.69
N ALA A 868 -4.40 38.61 -39.43
CA ALA A 868 -5.02 37.36 -39.04
C ALA A 868 -6.51 37.33 -39.37
N VAL A 869 -7.26 38.39 -39.08
CA VAL A 869 -8.69 38.47 -39.43
C VAL A 869 -8.89 38.45 -40.95
N SER A 870 -8.02 39.09 -41.72
CA SER A 870 -8.18 39.17 -43.18
C SER A 870 -7.70 37.92 -43.92
N LYS A 871 -6.60 37.29 -43.49
CA LYS A 871 -5.97 36.16 -44.20
C LYS A 871 -6.45 34.78 -43.75
N LEU A 872 -6.86 34.63 -42.49
CA LEU A 872 -7.23 33.31 -41.93
C LEU A 872 -8.75 33.08 -41.92
N ASN A 873 -9.56 34.13 -41.99
CA ASN A 873 -11.01 34.02 -42.01
C ASN A 873 -11.48 33.43 -43.36
N GLY A 874 -12.13 32.27 -43.32
CA GLY A 874 -12.56 31.53 -44.51
C GLY A 874 -11.58 30.47 -45.01
N VAL A 875 -10.39 30.31 -44.40
CA VAL A 875 -9.43 29.25 -44.76
C VAL A 875 -9.98 27.89 -44.33
N GLU A 876 -10.02 26.92 -45.25
CA GLU A 876 -10.38 25.55 -44.93
C GLU A 876 -9.29 24.88 -44.08
N PHE A 877 -9.70 24.30 -42.95
CA PHE A 877 -8.83 23.55 -42.06
C PHE A 877 -9.61 22.35 -41.52
N HIS A 878 -9.13 21.11 -41.74
CA HIS A 878 -9.82 19.88 -41.30
C HIS A 878 -11.33 19.83 -41.64
N GLY A 879 -11.67 20.16 -42.90
CA GLY A 879 -13.01 19.98 -43.45
C GLY A 879 -14.04 21.07 -43.11
N SER A 880 -13.63 22.17 -42.47
CA SER A 880 -14.48 23.34 -42.24
C SER A 880 -13.66 24.64 -42.30
N SER A 881 -14.32 25.76 -42.61
CA SER A 881 -13.66 27.06 -42.69
C SER A 881 -13.41 27.65 -41.30
N LEU A 882 -12.20 28.12 -41.03
CA LEU A 882 -11.89 28.90 -39.84
C LEU A 882 -12.63 30.24 -39.87
N ARG A 883 -13.23 30.62 -38.74
CA ARG A 883 -13.82 31.95 -38.57
C ARG A 883 -13.05 32.72 -37.50
N ILE A 884 -12.50 33.87 -37.85
CA ILE A 884 -11.64 34.67 -36.98
C ILE A 884 -12.36 35.97 -36.62
N VAL A 885 -12.49 36.26 -35.32
CA VAL A 885 -13.25 37.41 -34.83
C VAL A 885 -12.38 38.25 -33.88
N PRO A 886 -12.31 39.58 -34.05
CA PRO A 886 -11.58 40.43 -33.11
C PRO A 886 -12.24 40.43 -31.72
N VAL A 887 -11.42 40.38 -30.66
CA VAL A 887 -11.91 40.39 -29.27
C VAL A 887 -11.84 41.82 -28.71
N CYS A 888 -13.00 42.47 -28.50
CA CYS A 888 -13.10 43.71 -27.73
C CYS A 888 -13.42 43.41 -26.26
N SER A 889 -12.76 44.07 -25.31
CA SER A 889 -12.87 43.82 -23.86
C SER A 889 -14.31 43.94 -23.32
N PRO A 890 -14.77 43.08 -22.40
CA PRO A 890 -16.12 43.13 -21.85
C PRO A 890 -16.35 44.32 -20.90
N ASP A 891 -17.47 45.01 -21.10
CA ASP A 891 -18.02 46.04 -20.19
C ASP A 891 -18.30 45.47 -18.79
N ASN A 892 -17.78 46.12 -17.75
CA ASN A 892 -18.18 45.89 -16.36
C ASN A 892 -18.59 47.21 -15.69
N GLN A 893 -19.61 47.09 -14.83
CA GLN A 893 -20.32 48.16 -14.13
C GLN A 893 -19.38 49.09 -13.35
N GLY A 894 -19.68 50.39 -13.40
CA GLY A 894 -18.73 51.48 -13.16
C GLY A 894 -18.27 51.71 -11.72
N LEU A 895 -17.21 52.52 -11.59
CA LEU A 895 -16.72 53.10 -10.35
C LEU A 895 -16.12 54.51 -10.53
N ARG A 896 -16.08 55.22 -9.40
CA ARG A 896 -15.70 56.62 -9.17
C ARG A 896 -14.18 56.83 -9.23
N PHE A 897 -13.73 57.89 -9.88
CA PHE A 897 -12.37 58.41 -9.70
C PHE A 897 -12.11 58.75 -8.21
N PRO A 898 -10.87 58.56 -7.69
CA PRO A 898 -10.50 58.99 -6.35
C PRO A 898 -10.64 60.52 -6.21
N SER A 899 -11.13 60.99 -5.05
CA SER A 899 -11.40 62.41 -4.83
C SER A 899 -10.13 63.26 -4.90
N VAL A 900 -10.20 64.38 -5.60
CA VAL A 900 -9.07 65.33 -5.70
C VAL A 900 -9.04 66.15 -4.41
N ARG A 901 -7.93 66.11 -3.68
CA ARG A 901 -7.77 66.85 -2.43
C ARG A 901 -6.71 67.94 -2.56
N ALA A 902 -7.03 69.13 -2.06
CA ALA A 902 -6.13 70.26 -1.99
C ALA A 902 -6.15 70.87 -0.59
N LYS A 903 -4.99 71.32 -0.10
CA LYS A 903 -4.89 72.05 1.17
C LYS A 903 -4.68 73.52 0.87
N LEU A 904 -5.48 74.39 1.47
CA LEU A 904 -5.26 75.83 1.41
C LEU A 904 -4.69 76.33 2.72
N CYS A 905 -3.85 77.34 2.63
CA CYS A 905 -3.40 78.11 3.77
C CYS A 905 -3.24 79.58 3.42
N TRP A 906 -3.57 80.46 4.36
CA TRP A 906 -3.32 81.89 4.23
C TRP A 906 -2.86 82.47 5.58
N PRO A 907 -2.07 83.56 5.58
CA PRO A 907 -1.58 84.15 6.81
C PRO A 907 -2.67 84.67 7.73
N ARG A 908 -2.53 84.46 9.04
CA ARG A 908 -3.39 85.05 10.08
C ARG A 908 -2.75 86.27 10.75
N LYS A 909 -1.42 86.33 10.82
CA LYS A 909 -0.66 87.40 11.49
C LYS A 909 0.19 88.17 10.49
N GLU A 910 0.29 89.49 10.67
CA GLU A 910 1.09 90.37 9.80
C GLU A 910 2.59 90.05 9.91
N SER A 911 3.33 90.29 8.83
CA SER A 911 4.78 90.14 8.79
C SER A 911 5.48 91.15 9.71
N ARG A 912 6.63 90.79 10.29
CA ARG A 912 7.51 91.72 11.01
C ARG A 912 8.53 92.42 10.10
N GLY A 913 8.46 92.16 8.79
CA GLY A 913 9.49 92.58 7.84
C GLY A 913 10.81 91.81 8.00
N LEU A 914 10.74 90.60 8.59
CA LEU A 914 11.86 89.70 8.84
C LEU A 914 11.53 88.32 8.24
N ALA A 915 12.49 87.64 7.64
CA ALA A 915 12.33 86.26 7.16
C ALA A 915 13.52 85.38 7.55
N LEU A 916 13.28 84.08 7.53
CA LEU A 916 14.31 83.06 7.62
C LEU A 916 14.31 82.23 6.33
N VAL A 917 15.46 82.13 5.68
CA VAL A 917 15.68 81.42 4.43
C VAL A 917 16.56 80.20 4.71
N THR A 918 16.00 79.00 4.62
CA THR A 918 16.74 77.75 4.81
C THR A 918 17.44 77.34 3.52
N CYS A 919 18.74 77.14 3.60
CA CYS A 919 19.61 76.80 2.46
C CYS A 919 20.14 75.38 2.61
N ALA A 920 20.75 74.84 1.55
CA ALA A 920 21.48 73.58 1.66
C ALA A 920 22.70 73.73 2.62
N SER A 921 23.14 72.60 3.20
CA SER A 921 24.16 72.59 4.24
C SER A 921 25.46 73.25 3.75
N GLY A 922 25.98 74.22 4.54
CA GLY A 922 27.20 74.96 4.22
C GLY A 922 27.04 76.09 3.21
N GLU A 923 25.85 76.30 2.61
CA GLU A 923 25.64 77.33 1.57
C GLU A 923 25.15 78.67 2.11
N ALA A 924 24.77 78.77 3.38
CA ALA A 924 24.14 79.97 3.94
C ALA A 924 25.01 81.23 3.82
N GLN A 925 26.33 81.11 4.00
CA GLN A 925 27.25 82.24 3.80
C GLN A 925 27.28 82.68 2.34
N SER A 926 27.38 81.72 1.41
CA SER A 926 27.38 82.02 -0.03
C SER A 926 26.07 82.65 -0.50
N VAL A 927 24.92 82.25 0.06
CA VAL A 927 23.62 82.86 -0.25
C VAL A 927 23.56 84.31 0.24
N VAL A 928 24.17 84.64 1.37
CA VAL A 928 24.28 86.04 1.84
C VAL A 928 25.15 86.86 0.90
N ASP A 929 26.28 86.31 0.47
CA ASP A 929 27.22 86.99 -0.42
C ASP A 929 26.59 87.24 -1.81
N ASP A 930 25.87 86.26 -2.35
CA ASP A 930 25.15 86.38 -3.63
C ASP A 930 24.00 87.41 -3.55
N CYS A 931 23.29 87.45 -2.42
CA CYS A 931 22.10 88.29 -2.24
C CYS A 931 22.37 89.62 -1.53
N PHE A 932 23.63 90.09 -1.47
CA PHE A 932 24.00 91.31 -0.71
C PHE A 932 23.27 92.58 -1.19
N ALA A 933 22.91 92.64 -2.48
CA ALA A 933 22.20 93.76 -3.11
C ALA A 933 20.78 93.39 -3.58
N LEU A 934 20.16 92.38 -2.95
CA LEU A 934 18.83 91.93 -3.34
C LEU A 934 17.78 93.04 -3.11
N GLY A 935 17.16 93.52 -4.19
CA GLY A 935 16.11 94.51 -4.18
C GLY A 935 14.73 93.87 -4.35
N ILE A 936 13.79 94.20 -3.46
CA ILE A 936 12.40 93.77 -3.56
C ILE A 936 11.51 95.01 -3.42
N ASP A 937 10.65 95.22 -4.43
CA ASP A 937 9.71 96.36 -4.50
C ASP A 937 10.38 97.72 -4.25
N GLY A 938 11.52 97.96 -4.91
CA GLY A 938 12.28 99.20 -4.83
C GLY A 938 13.08 99.43 -3.55
N ARG A 939 13.13 98.46 -2.61
CA ARG A 939 13.95 98.52 -1.39
C ARG A 939 14.97 97.38 -1.33
N TYR A 940 16.19 97.68 -0.88
CA TYR A 940 17.21 96.68 -0.62
C TYR A 940 16.97 95.97 0.71
N ILE A 941 16.91 94.64 0.68
CA ILE A 941 16.79 93.80 1.88
C ILE A 941 18.18 93.46 2.43
N SER A 942 18.28 93.24 3.73
CA SER A 942 19.55 92.91 4.40
C SER A 942 19.60 91.43 4.75
N CYS A 943 20.56 90.69 4.21
CA CYS A 943 20.73 89.26 4.47
C CYS A 943 21.94 89.03 5.41
N ARG A 944 21.79 88.17 6.41
CA ARG A 944 22.90 87.73 7.29
C ARG A 944 22.76 86.27 7.66
N VAL A 945 23.85 85.56 7.88
CA VAL A 945 23.76 84.16 8.32
C VAL A 945 23.13 84.11 9.71
N SER A 946 22.17 83.20 9.91
CA SER A 946 21.49 83.02 11.19
C SER A 946 22.45 82.42 12.22
N THR A 947 22.56 83.05 13.38
CA THR A 947 23.34 82.52 14.52
C THR A 947 22.55 81.54 15.38
N LYS A 948 21.24 81.41 15.15
CA LYS A 948 20.33 80.57 15.96
C LYS A 948 19.92 79.27 15.28
N GLU A 949 19.91 79.25 13.95
CA GLU A 949 19.53 78.08 13.16
C GLU A 949 20.60 77.84 12.10
N GLU A 950 21.26 76.69 12.17
CA GLU A 950 22.30 76.31 11.21
C GLU A 950 21.74 76.24 9.78
N ASN A 951 22.53 76.67 8.80
CA ASN A 951 22.18 76.68 7.38
C ASN A 951 20.99 77.59 7.00
N CYS A 952 20.62 78.52 7.87
CA CYS A 952 19.60 79.53 7.59
C CYS A 952 20.21 80.92 7.40
N VAL A 953 19.62 81.70 6.51
CA VAL A 953 19.90 83.12 6.30
C VAL A 953 18.75 83.93 6.88
N PHE A 954 19.08 84.85 7.79
CA PHE A 954 18.15 85.80 8.37
C PHE A 954 18.07 87.05 7.50
N VAL A 955 16.86 87.44 7.12
CA VAL A 955 16.60 88.54 6.19
C VAL A 955 15.82 89.63 6.90
N GLU A 956 16.27 90.87 6.79
CA GLU A 956 15.66 92.04 7.43
C GLU A 956 15.27 93.11 6.40
N ARG A 957 14.36 94.01 6.82
CA ARG A 957 13.83 95.14 6.01
C ARG A 957 12.96 94.73 4.83
N ILE A 958 12.27 93.60 4.95
CA ILE A 958 11.31 93.14 3.96
C ILE A 958 10.05 94.02 4.06
N PRO A 959 9.54 94.58 2.94
CA PRO A 959 8.26 95.29 2.95
C PRO A 959 7.11 94.39 3.45
N LEU A 960 6.18 94.95 4.22
CA LEU A 960 5.18 94.18 4.98
C LEU A 960 4.20 93.38 4.09
N HIS A 961 3.97 93.85 2.87
CA HIS A 961 3.06 93.24 1.89
C HIS A 961 3.70 92.14 1.04
N VAL A 962 5.03 91.98 1.08
CA VAL A 962 5.74 90.99 0.27
C VAL A 962 5.45 89.59 0.77
N SER A 963 5.09 88.70 -0.15
CA SER A 963 4.80 87.29 0.12
C SER A 963 6.07 86.44 0.19
N GLU A 964 6.00 85.28 0.87
CA GLU A 964 7.10 84.30 0.88
C GLU A 964 7.48 83.83 -0.53
N ARG A 965 6.53 83.82 -1.47
CA ARG A 965 6.72 83.41 -2.86
C ARG A 965 7.50 84.45 -3.66
N GLU A 966 7.13 85.73 -3.55
CA GLU A 966 7.88 86.82 -4.17
C GLU A 966 9.30 86.91 -3.61
N LEU A 967 9.45 86.66 -2.30
CA LEU A 967 10.77 86.57 -1.68
C LEU A 967 11.55 85.38 -2.28
N TYR A 968 10.93 84.22 -2.41
CA TYR A 968 11.56 83.03 -3.00
C TYR A 968 12.01 83.26 -4.45
N ASP A 969 11.16 83.87 -5.25
CA ASP A 969 11.46 84.18 -6.65
C ASP A 969 12.58 85.24 -6.76
N ALA A 970 12.60 86.26 -5.90
CA ALA A 970 13.66 87.26 -5.84
C ALA A 970 15.01 86.66 -5.41
N PHE A 971 15.01 85.75 -4.44
CA PHE A 971 16.23 85.04 -4.06
C PHE A 971 16.70 84.11 -5.19
N ARG A 972 15.78 83.37 -5.82
CA ARG A 972 16.11 82.43 -6.91
C ARG A 972 16.62 83.14 -8.17
N SER A 973 16.17 84.36 -8.43
CA SER A 973 16.69 85.15 -9.55
C SER A 973 18.10 85.69 -9.30
N THR A 974 18.55 85.72 -8.04
CA THR A 974 19.80 86.35 -7.62
C THR A 974 20.89 85.34 -7.27
N THR A 975 20.54 84.17 -6.72
CA THR A 975 21.49 83.11 -6.42
C THR A 975 21.16 81.81 -7.15
N THR A 976 22.20 81.10 -7.61
CA THR A 976 22.09 79.74 -8.14
C THR A 976 22.12 78.66 -7.04
N ARG A 977 22.33 79.05 -5.78
CA ARG A 977 22.39 78.15 -4.62
C ARG A 977 21.00 77.62 -4.27
N ARG A 978 20.96 76.45 -3.63
CA ARG A 978 19.68 75.74 -3.44
C ARG A 978 18.97 76.25 -2.19
N ILE A 979 17.88 76.99 -2.42
CA ILE A 979 16.98 77.42 -1.34
C ILE A 979 15.93 76.36 -1.08
N LEU A 980 15.95 75.82 0.14
CA LEU A 980 15.08 74.75 0.58
C LEU A 980 13.73 75.29 1.04
N ASN A 981 13.71 76.42 1.75
CA ASN A 981 12.48 77.01 2.28
C ASN A 981 12.67 78.51 2.62
N ILE A 982 11.60 79.31 2.56
CA ILE A 982 11.57 80.70 3.04
C ILE A 982 10.36 80.89 3.93
N ARG A 983 10.56 81.45 5.13
CA ARG A 983 9.52 81.69 6.12
C ARG A 983 9.55 83.13 6.63
N LEU A 984 8.47 83.87 6.47
CA LEU A 984 8.30 85.20 7.05
C LEU A 984 8.01 85.07 8.55
N LEU A 985 8.74 85.84 9.35
CA LEU A 985 8.53 85.93 10.80
C LEU A 985 7.42 86.94 11.05
N ARG A 986 6.39 86.51 11.80
CA ARG A 986 5.14 87.25 12.01
C ARG A 986 5.01 87.74 13.46
N VAL A 987 4.16 88.75 13.68
CA VAL A 987 3.95 89.36 15.01
C VAL A 987 3.37 88.31 15.98
N LYS A 988 3.81 88.31 17.25
CA LYS A 988 3.39 87.29 18.23
C LYS A 988 2.01 87.58 18.84
N GLU A 989 1.73 88.85 19.16
CA GLU A 989 0.46 89.31 19.76
C GLU A 989 -0.54 89.76 18.68
N ALA A 990 -1.79 89.30 18.79
CA ALA A 990 -2.83 89.52 17.78
C ALA A 990 -3.49 90.90 17.97
N THR A 991 -3.28 91.82 17.02
CA THR A 991 -3.92 93.16 17.04
C THR A 991 -5.11 93.29 16.09
N ILE A 992 -5.49 92.21 15.37
CA ILE A 992 -6.59 92.24 14.40
C ILE A 992 -7.52 91.04 14.62
N ALA A 993 -8.83 91.29 14.74
CA ALA A 993 -9.86 90.26 14.80
C ALA A 993 -9.94 89.52 13.44
N SER A 994 -9.45 88.28 13.40
CA SER A 994 -9.59 87.41 12.23
C SER A 994 -11.06 86.96 12.06
N PRO A 995 -11.60 86.86 10.82
CA PRO A 995 -12.96 86.37 10.58
C PRO A 995 -13.19 84.97 11.17
N SER A 996 -14.41 84.64 11.56
CA SER A 996 -14.75 83.30 12.09
C SER A 996 -14.57 82.22 11.02
N VAL A 997 -14.32 80.99 11.47
CA VAL A 997 -14.11 79.81 10.59
C VAL A 997 -15.30 79.61 9.66
N SER A 998 -16.53 79.73 10.17
CA SER A 998 -17.76 79.61 9.39
C SER A 998 -17.88 80.62 8.26
N VAL A 999 -17.46 81.87 8.49
CA VAL A 999 -17.48 82.92 7.45
C VAL A 999 -16.45 82.62 6.36
N CYS A 1000 -15.29 82.07 6.72
CA CYS A 1000 -14.28 81.67 5.74
C CYS A 1000 -14.74 80.48 4.89
N GLU A 1001 -15.43 79.50 5.48
CA GLU A 1001 -16.01 78.35 4.76
C GLU A 1001 -17.07 78.79 3.75
N GLU A 1002 -18.02 79.64 4.16
CA GLU A 1002 -19.07 80.15 3.27
C GLU A 1002 -18.49 80.93 2.09
N VAL A 1003 -17.48 81.77 2.34
CA VAL A 1003 -16.84 82.56 1.28
C VAL A 1003 -16.05 81.65 0.32
N LEU A 1004 -15.32 80.65 0.82
CA LEU A 1004 -14.62 79.69 -0.04
C LEU A 1004 -15.59 78.85 -0.88
N ILE A 1005 -16.70 78.40 -0.31
CA ILE A 1005 -17.75 77.69 -1.05
C ILE A 1005 -18.30 78.60 -2.17
N ARG A 1006 -18.51 79.89 -1.87
CA ARG A 1006 -19.00 80.86 -2.86
C ARG A 1006 -18.01 81.11 -4.00
N GLU A 1007 -16.72 81.20 -3.72
CA GLU A 1007 -15.68 81.40 -4.74
C GLU A 1007 -15.47 80.15 -5.63
N ILE A 1008 -15.68 78.93 -5.11
CA ILE A 1008 -15.49 77.68 -5.86
C ILE A 1008 -16.72 77.29 -6.68
N SER A 1009 -17.92 77.56 -6.16
CA SER A 1009 -19.19 77.12 -6.77
C SER A 1009 -19.36 77.48 -8.26
N PRO A 1010 -18.90 78.65 -8.78
CA PRO A 1010 -19.00 79.00 -10.20
C PRO A 1010 -18.27 78.03 -11.15
N PHE A 1011 -17.26 77.31 -10.66
CA PHE A 1011 -16.46 76.37 -11.44
C PHE A 1011 -17.09 74.96 -11.49
N MET A 1012 -18.16 74.72 -10.75
CA MET A 1012 -18.80 73.41 -10.63
C MET A 1012 -20.07 73.29 -11.48
N PRO A 1013 -20.37 72.10 -12.04
CA PRO A 1013 -21.44 71.94 -13.03
C PRO A 1013 -22.87 72.06 -12.48
N ASN A 1014 -23.12 71.82 -11.18
CA ASN A 1014 -24.45 71.89 -10.57
C ASN A 1014 -24.54 73.01 -9.53
N LYS A 1015 -25.07 74.17 -9.95
CA LYS A 1015 -25.14 75.40 -9.13
C LYS A 1015 -26.12 75.33 -7.95
N SER A 1016 -27.00 74.33 -7.90
CA SER A 1016 -28.11 74.25 -6.93
C SER A 1016 -27.81 73.46 -5.65
N PHE A 1017 -26.73 72.68 -5.58
CA PHE A 1017 -26.38 71.86 -4.39
C PHE A 1017 -24.85 71.70 -4.23
N PRO A 1018 -24.16 72.61 -3.51
CA PRO A 1018 -22.70 72.59 -3.36
C PRO A 1018 -22.15 71.30 -2.71
N GLY A 1019 -22.86 70.75 -1.71
CA GLY A 1019 -22.37 69.65 -0.88
C GLY A 1019 -22.27 68.26 -1.53
N LYS A 1020 -22.55 68.11 -2.84
CA LYS A 1020 -22.37 66.82 -3.55
C LYS A 1020 -21.19 66.78 -4.52
N SER A 1021 -20.61 67.92 -4.89
CA SER A 1021 -19.54 67.98 -5.91
C SER A 1021 -18.16 68.30 -5.33
N PHE A 1022 -18.13 69.06 -4.22
CA PHE A 1022 -16.92 69.31 -3.44
C PHE A 1022 -17.26 69.61 -1.97
N LEU A 1023 -16.29 69.45 -1.08
CA LEU A 1023 -16.37 69.74 0.35
C LEU A 1023 -15.28 70.74 0.74
N VAL A 1024 -15.63 71.73 1.56
CA VAL A 1024 -14.70 72.71 2.14
C VAL A 1024 -14.71 72.54 3.65
N GLU A 1025 -13.53 72.37 4.25
CA GLU A 1025 -13.34 72.34 5.70
C GLU A 1025 -12.26 73.33 6.08
N VAL A 1026 -12.59 74.36 6.85
CA VAL A 1026 -11.61 75.32 7.41
C VAL A 1026 -11.36 74.94 8.86
N PHE A 1027 -10.09 74.82 9.25
CA PHE A 1027 -9.72 74.42 10.59
C PHE A 1027 -9.59 75.63 11.52
N PRO A 1028 -10.14 75.58 12.75
CA PRO A 1028 -9.95 76.64 13.74
C PRO A 1028 -8.45 76.75 14.11
N PRO A 1029 -7.85 77.95 14.10
CA PRO A 1029 -6.44 78.13 14.43
C PRO A 1029 -6.23 78.21 15.95
N GLU A 1030 -5.13 77.62 16.44
CA GLU A 1030 -4.71 77.78 17.85
C GLU A 1030 -4.11 79.19 18.10
N GLU A 1031 -3.99 79.63 19.36
CA GLU A 1031 -3.51 81.00 19.69
C GLU A 1031 -2.14 81.35 19.06
N ASN A 1032 -1.27 80.35 18.94
CA ASN A 1032 0.08 80.48 18.41
C ASN A 1032 0.16 80.25 16.89
N ASP A 1033 -0.92 79.82 16.23
CA ASP A 1033 -0.91 79.58 14.79
C ASP A 1033 -0.76 80.87 14.00
N SER A 1034 0.20 80.87 13.07
CA SER A 1034 0.51 82.01 12.20
C SER A 1034 -0.26 81.98 10.88
N MET A 1035 -0.91 80.86 10.55
CA MET A 1035 -1.64 80.62 9.31
C MET A 1035 -3.02 80.03 9.60
N MET A 1036 -4.02 80.40 8.82
CA MET A 1036 -5.28 79.67 8.69
C MET A 1036 -5.11 78.51 7.71
N ARG A 1037 -5.83 77.41 7.89
CA ARG A 1037 -5.74 76.21 7.05
C ARG A 1037 -7.12 75.72 6.64
N ALA A 1038 -7.26 75.22 5.42
CA ALA A 1038 -8.46 74.58 4.92
C ALA A 1038 -8.15 73.37 4.03
N THR A 1039 -9.09 72.44 3.90
CA THR A 1039 -9.02 71.34 2.94
C THR A 1039 -10.20 71.41 1.98
N LEU A 1040 -9.91 71.25 0.68
CA LEU A 1040 -10.90 71.06 -0.37
C LEU A 1040 -10.85 69.62 -0.85
N THR A 1041 -12.02 68.99 -0.93
CA THR A 1041 -12.17 67.64 -1.49
C THR A 1041 -13.18 67.68 -2.61
N PHE A 1042 -12.74 67.46 -3.86
CA PHE A 1042 -13.59 67.43 -5.05
C PHE A 1042 -13.92 66.00 -5.45
N ASP A 1043 -15.08 65.79 -6.09
CA ASP A 1043 -15.37 64.52 -6.78
C ASP A 1043 -14.28 64.25 -7.84
N GLY A 1044 -13.74 63.03 -7.88
CA GLY A 1044 -12.66 62.66 -8.79
C GLY A 1044 -13.02 62.80 -10.27
N ASN A 1045 -14.32 62.78 -10.59
CA ASN A 1045 -14.81 62.99 -11.96
C ASN A 1045 -14.68 64.44 -12.43
N LEU A 1046 -14.43 65.40 -11.53
CA LEU A 1046 -14.39 66.84 -11.80
C LEU A 1046 -12.97 67.44 -11.73
N HIS A 1047 -11.94 66.64 -12.06
CA HIS A 1047 -10.53 67.04 -11.91
C HIS A 1047 -10.13 68.28 -12.73
N ARG A 1048 -10.76 68.53 -13.88
CA ARG A 1048 -10.50 69.74 -14.70
C ARG A 1048 -11.17 71.00 -14.14
N GLU A 1049 -12.33 70.84 -13.53
CA GLU A 1049 -13.08 71.88 -12.83
C GLU A 1049 -12.38 72.22 -11.51
N ALA A 1050 -11.90 71.20 -10.79
CA ALA A 1050 -11.10 71.35 -9.58
C ALA A 1050 -9.79 72.10 -9.84
N ALA A 1051 -9.06 71.78 -10.92
CA ALA A 1051 -7.84 72.50 -11.30
C ALA A 1051 -8.12 74.00 -11.56
N ARG A 1052 -9.16 74.31 -12.33
CA ARG A 1052 -9.55 75.71 -12.62
C ARG A 1052 -9.99 76.47 -11.37
N ALA A 1053 -10.70 75.81 -10.45
CA ALA A 1053 -11.09 76.41 -9.17
C ALA A 1053 -9.87 76.68 -8.26
N LEU A 1054 -8.89 75.76 -8.22
CA LEU A 1054 -7.67 75.92 -7.43
C LEU A 1054 -6.75 76.99 -8.01
N ASP A 1055 -6.62 77.08 -9.34
CA ASP A 1055 -5.88 78.15 -10.01
C ASP A 1055 -6.51 79.53 -9.76
N HIS A 1056 -7.84 79.61 -9.67
CA HIS A 1056 -8.54 80.86 -9.29
C HIS A 1056 -8.28 81.26 -7.84
N LEU A 1057 -8.18 80.29 -6.93
CA LEU A 1057 -7.93 80.55 -5.51
C LEU A 1057 -6.46 80.84 -5.19
N GLU A 1058 -5.52 80.25 -5.93
CA GLU A 1058 -4.08 80.48 -5.76
C GLU A 1058 -3.74 81.97 -5.98
N GLY A 1059 -3.19 82.64 -4.97
CA GLY A 1059 -2.86 84.06 -5.07
C GLY A 1059 -4.04 85.02 -4.87
N SER A 1060 -5.26 84.51 -4.63
CA SER A 1060 -6.44 85.33 -4.36
C SER A 1060 -6.51 85.79 -2.91
N ILE A 1061 -7.26 86.88 -2.65
CA ILE A 1061 -7.56 87.37 -1.30
C ILE A 1061 -9.05 87.14 -1.06
N LEU A 1062 -9.40 86.44 0.00
CA LEU A 1062 -10.82 86.26 0.35
C LEU A 1062 -11.44 87.62 0.67
N PRO A 1063 -12.68 87.90 0.21
CA PRO A 1063 -13.38 89.15 0.50
C PRO A 1063 -13.47 89.53 2.00
N CYS A 1064 -13.38 88.56 2.90
CA CYS A 1064 -13.37 88.76 4.36
C CYS A 1064 -11.97 88.98 4.97
N CYS A 1065 -10.92 89.00 4.15
CA CYS A 1065 -9.52 89.01 4.58
C CYS A 1065 -8.80 90.31 4.18
N GLN A 1066 -7.73 90.63 4.90
CA GLN A 1066 -6.88 91.80 4.63
C GLN A 1066 -6.00 91.59 3.38
N PRO A 1067 -5.51 92.66 2.72
CA PRO A 1067 -4.79 92.56 1.45
C PRO A 1067 -3.54 91.65 1.45
N TRP A 1068 -2.92 91.44 2.61
CA TRP A 1068 -1.74 90.59 2.79
C TRP A 1068 -2.08 89.11 3.11
N GLN A 1069 -3.36 88.78 3.29
CA GLN A 1069 -3.84 87.42 3.62
C GLN A 1069 -4.14 86.61 2.35
N ILE A 1070 -3.11 86.44 1.53
CA ILE A 1070 -3.19 85.77 0.24
C ILE A 1070 -3.28 84.25 0.42
N ILE A 1071 -4.19 83.61 -0.32
CA ILE A 1071 -4.38 82.16 -0.33
C ILE A 1071 -3.25 81.47 -1.08
N GLN A 1072 -2.75 80.39 -0.48
CA GLN A 1072 -1.87 79.42 -1.12
C GLN A 1072 -2.52 78.04 -1.11
N CYS A 1073 -2.68 77.46 -2.30
CA CYS A 1073 -3.12 76.12 -2.61
C CYS A 1073 -1.91 75.18 -2.68
N LYS A 1074 -1.90 74.14 -1.86
CA LYS A 1074 -0.97 73.01 -1.98
C LYS A 1074 -1.74 71.82 -2.57
N HIS A 1075 -1.37 71.45 -3.78
CA HIS A 1075 -1.86 70.21 -4.41
C HIS A 1075 -1.28 69.01 -3.66
N VAL A 1076 -2.14 68.04 -3.32
CA VAL A 1076 -1.73 66.86 -2.57
C VAL A 1076 -2.00 65.61 -3.41
N PHE A 1077 -1.04 65.22 -4.24
CA PHE A 1077 -1.08 63.94 -4.96
C PHE A 1077 -0.29 62.90 -4.18
N HIS A 1078 -0.95 61.83 -3.74
CA HIS A 1078 -0.30 60.64 -3.19
C HIS A 1078 -0.61 59.45 -4.07
N SER A 1079 0.39 58.62 -4.35
CA SER A 1079 0.23 57.32 -5.00
C SER A 1079 1.02 56.30 -4.21
N THR A 1080 0.37 55.17 -3.90
CA THR A 1080 0.95 54.11 -3.08
C THR A 1080 1.19 52.89 -3.97
N MET A 1081 2.41 52.36 -3.93
CA MET A 1081 2.76 51.13 -4.65
C MET A 1081 3.20 50.09 -3.63
N SER A 1082 2.49 48.97 -3.56
CA SER A 1082 2.81 47.84 -2.69
C SER A 1082 3.40 46.69 -3.52
N CYS A 1083 4.56 46.17 -3.09
CA CYS A 1083 5.17 44.98 -3.68
C CYS A 1083 5.93 44.19 -2.60
N SER A 1084 6.21 42.92 -2.87
CA SER A 1084 7.01 42.10 -1.95
C SER A 1084 8.46 42.58 -1.91
N VAL A 1085 9.17 42.33 -0.80
CA VAL A 1085 10.58 42.73 -0.64
C VAL A 1085 11.46 42.22 -1.78
N ARG A 1086 11.19 41.01 -2.28
CA ARG A 1086 11.93 40.43 -3.41
C ARG A 1086 11.68 41.17 -4.72
N ALA A 1087 10.42 41.53 -5.00
CA ALA A 1087 10.07 42.31 -6.19
C ALA A 1087 10.65 43.73 -6.13
N TYR A 1088 10.59 44.37 -4.96
CA TYR A 1088 11.18 45.69 -4.73
C TYR A 1088 12.68 45.71 -5.03
N ASN A 1089 13.44 44.71 -4.60
CA ASN A 1089 14.88 44.66 -4.84
C ASN A 1089 15.23 44.65 -6.34
N VAL A 1090 14.39 44.02 -7.17
CA VAL A 1090 14.58 43.97 -8.62
C VAL A 1090 14.24 45.33 -9.25
N ILE A 1091 13.09 45.91 -8.90
CA ILE A 1091 12.59 47.13 -9.57
C ILE A 1091 13.10 48.44 -8.96
N SER A 1092 13.82 48.37 -7.83
CA SER A 1092 14.19 49.55 -7.03
C SER A 1092 15.03 50.57 -7.82
N GLN A 1093 15.93 50.11 -8.68
CA GLN A 1093 16.77 51.00 -9.49
C GLN A 1093 15.95 51.75 -10.54
N GLU A 1094 15.03 51.06 -11.22
CA GLU A 1094 14.17 51.67 -12.25
C GLU A 1094 13.17 52.64 -11.63
N VAL A 1095 12.56 52.27 -10.49
CA VAL A 1095 11.65 53.16 -9.74
C VAL A 1095 12.38 54.42 -9.26
N THR A 1096 13.64 54.28 -8.82
CA THR A 1096 14.45 55.42 -8.38
C THR A 1096 14.80 56.32 -9.57
N SER A 1097 15.18 55.75 -10.71
CA SER A 1097 15.44 56.51 -11.94
C SER A 1097 14.19 57.26 -12.45
N LEU A 1098 13.02 56.63 -12.38
CA LEU A 1098 11.75 57.27 -12.73
C LEU A 1098 11.43 58.45 -11.79
N LEU A 1099 11.65 58.29 -10.48
CA LEU A 1099 11.46 59.36 -9.51
C LEU A 1099 12.43 60.52 -9.71
N GLU A 1100 13.67 60.25 -10.11
CA GLU A 1100 14.64 61.29 -10.49
C GLU A 1100 14.17 62.04 -11.74
N SER A 1101 13.56 61.35 -12.71
CA SER A 1101 12.99 62.00 -13.89
C SER A 1101 11.87 63.00 -13.53
N PHE A 1102 11.03 62.68 -12.54
CA PHE A 1102 10.01 63.62 -12.06
C PHE A 1102 10.60 64.79 -11.28
N ARG A 1103 11.67 64.57 -10.52
CA ARG A 1103 12.39 65.64 -9.80
C ARG A 1103 13.07 66.65 -10.75
N SER A 1104 13.37 66.23 -11.98
CA SER A 1104 13.95 67.11 -13.00
C SER A 1104 12.95 68.12 -13.58
N GLN A 1105 11.64 67.91 -13.38
CA GLN A 1105 10.61 68.85 -13.83
C GLN A 1105 10.43 70.00 -12.81
N LYS A 1106 10.44 71.25 -13.31
CA LYS A 1106 10.31 72.45 -12.48
C LYS A 1106 8.96 72.44 -11.74
N GLY A 1107 9.00 72.39 -10.40
CA GLY A 1107 7.83 72.60 -9.53
C GLY A 1107 7.25 71.34 -8.87
N VAL A 1108 7.83 70.15 -9.06
CA VAL A 1108 7.29 68.89 -8.51
C VAL A 1108 8.21 68.30 -7.42
N PRO A 1109 7.89 68.44 -6.12
CA PRO A 1109 8.61 67.75 -5.07
C PRO A 1109 8.11 66.30 -4.94
N ALA A 1110 8.95 65.32 -5.29
CA ALA A 1110 8.63 63.89 -5.21
C ALA A 1110 9.47 63.18 -4.12
N PHE A 1111 8.80 62.58 -3.13
CA PHE A 1111 9.41 61.86 -2.01
C PHE A 1111 8.97 60.39 -2.03
N LEU A 1112 9.94 59.47 -1.88
CA LEU A 1112 9.67 58.07 -1.61
C LEU A 1112 9.62 57.90 -0.09
N ILE A 1113 8.46 57.53 0.44
CA ILE A 1113 8.31 57.14 1.85
C ILE A 1113 8.17 55.62 1.83
N ARG A 1114 9.12 54.92 2.47
CA ARG A 1114 9.05 53.46 2.64
C ARG A 1114 8.10 53.09 3.75
#